data_AF-A0A7R9AHQ9-F1
#
_entry.id   AF-A0A7R9AHQ9-F1
#
_cell.length_a   1.000
_cell.length_b   1.000
_cell.length_c   1.000
_cell.angle_alpha   90.00
_cell.angle_beta   90.00
_cell.angle_gamma   90.00
#
_symmetry.space_group_name_H-M   'P 1'
#
loop_
_entity.id
_entity.type
_entity.pdbx_description
1 polymer ?
#
loop_
_entity_poly.entity_id
_entity_poly.type
_entity_poly.pdbx_seq_one_letter_code
_entity_poly.pdbx_strand_id
1 'polypeptide(L)'
;MAGYFYDDKKENISDYAAVILFILAGSLAMIAFGNFVMFFIGIEILSVSLYILVGSNKKEMSSNEAAFKYFLLGSVVSGILLMGITFIYAITGSFDLSEIAQVIENQPNNILLQVGVVLVIIAILFKASTVPFQFWAPDVYEGAPILTTAQMSTLVKVAILAAFFKLLSTAFLPMLFFIAPILAIISALTMIVGNLSAFKQNNVKRLLAFSGISHAGFMLMTLLNPTKGSYPILFYATVYSLASIAIFSIAIPLFKQTKNPDISSFDGLAKKHPIVAFLVTISFLSMAGIPPLAGFWAKYYLFIDIFKDYLWLVIIAILNSAASIFVYFKFIWAMYTKEDGNAQKIEIPMIYFFVLIFGESHGVAIGGVIDGCPAGIEVNLDKIQFELDRRKPGQSAIVTQRKESDMVQFLSGIFENKTTGVPIGFIIPNENHHSKDYNHLKDNYRPSHADFVYDQKYGHRDYKGGGRSSARETAARIVAGAIAKQVLQNVEFYGYVSAVGNLQLNKSYQELDLSSVEDNIVRCPDQKMAEKMINLIKKVRKEGDTIGGIVTCVIKNVPIGLGDPVFDKLHAKLGQAMLSINAVKGFEYGSGFSSIKMKGSEHNDWFNSDHSTKTNYSGGIQGGISNGMDIYFNVAFKPVPTIMLPQESIDKYGNKVIVEGKGRHDPCVVPRAVPIVEAMAA
;
A
#
# COMPACT_ATOMS: atom_id res chain seq x y z
N MET A 1 -4.94 -6.53 -0.82
CA MET A 1 -6.06 -7.18 -1.53
C MET A 1 -5.61 -7.96 -2.76
N ALA A 2 -4.68 -7.43 -3.59
CA ALA A 2 -4.24 -8.10 -4.82
C ALA A 2 -3.54 -9.45 -4.56
N GLY A 3 -2.63 -9.52 -3.55
CA GLY A 3 -1.84 -10.72 -3.18
C GLY A 3 -2.59 -12.06 -3.16
N TYR A 4 -3.81 -12.09 -2.60
CA TYR A 4 -4.54 -13.34 -2.35
C TYR A 4 -5.23 -13.94 -3.59
N PHE A 5 -5.47 -13.14 -4.65
CA PHE A 5 -5.97 -13.65 -5.94
C PHE A 5 -4.83 -14.33 -6.75
N TYR A 6 -3.57 -13.95 -6.50
CA TYR A 6 -2.40 -14.47 -7.23
C TYR A 6 -2.08 -15.94 -6.90
N ASP A 7 -2.38 -16.40 -5.69
CA ASP A 7 -1.99 -17.74 -5.25
C ASP A 7 -2.72 -18.87 -5.98
N ASP A 8 -3.98 -18.66 -6.39
CA ASP A 8 -4.84 -19.77 -6.86
C ASP A 8 -5.00 -19.81 -8.39
N LYS A 9 -4.70 -18.73 -9.13
CA LYS A 9 -4.93 -18.64 -10.59
C LYS A 9 -3.92 -17.76 -11.35
N LYS A 10 -2.62 -18.12 -11.28
CA LYS A 10 -1.53 -17.39 -11.96
C LYS A 10 -1.70 -17.20 -13.48
N GLU A 11 -2.38 -18.12 -14.16
CA GLU A 11 -2.42 -18.15 -15.64
C GLU A 11 -3.35 -17.09 -16.27
N ASN A 12 -4.35 -16.54 -15.53
CA ASN A 12 -5.38 -15.66 -16.11
C ASN A 12 -5.42 -14.27 -15.46
N ILE A 13 -4.30 -13.80 -14.90
CA ILE A 13 -4.23 -12.51 -14.19
C ILE A 13 -4.47 -11.34 -15.15
N SER A 14 -3.93 -11.41 -16.37
CA SER A 14 -4.13 -10.41 -17.42
C SER A 14 -5.62 -10.22 -17.72
N ASP A 15 -6.35 -11.33 -17.84
CA ASP A 15 -7.76 -11.34 -18.18
C ASP A 15 -8.58 -10.73 -17.04
N TYR A 16 -8.28 -11.14 -15.80
CA TYR A 16 -8.91 -10.57 -14.62
C TYR A 16 -8.67 -9.06 -14.53
N ALA A 17 -7.41 -8.61 -14.67
CA ALA A 17 -7.07 -7.18 -14.63
C ALA A 17 -7.76 -6.39 -15.75
N ALA A 18 -7.82 -6.94 -16.97
CA ALA A 18 -8.54 -6.33 -18.08
C ALA A 18 -10.04 -6.17 -17.77
N VAL A 19 -10.68 -7.22 -17.24
CA VAL A 19 -12.11 -7.16 -16.85
C VAL A 19 -12.34 -6.14 -15.73
N ILE A 20 -11.43 -6.01 -14.76
CA ILE A 20 -11.49 -4.96 -13.73
C ILE A 20 -11.40 -3.56 -14.34
N LEU A 21 -10.50 -3.34 -15.30
CA LEU A 21 -10.40 -2.05 -15.99
C LEU A 21 -11.69 -1.72 -16.76
N PHE A 22 -12.34 -2.71 -17.37
CA PHE A 22 -13.65 -2.51 -18.00
C PHE A 22 -14.73 -2.16 -16.98
N ILE A 23 -14.76 -2.79 -15.80
CA ILE A 23 -15.70 -2.41 -14.72
C ILE A 23 -15.49 -0.95 -14.31
N LEU A 24 -14.24 -0.52 -14.15
CA LEU A 24 -13.92 0.87 -13.79
C LEU A 24 -14.33 1.84 -14.91
N ALA A 25 -13.99 1.53 -16.16
CA ALA A 25 -14.36 2.35 -17.31
C ALA A 25 -15.89 2.47 -17.45
N GLY A 26 -16.62 1.35 -17.30
CA GLY A 26 -18.09 1.33 -17.31
C GLY A 26 -18.69 2.12 -16.16
N SER A 27 -18.15 1.99 -14.94
CA SER A 27 -18.57 2.78 -13.77
C SER A 27 -18.40 4.28 -14.00
N LEU A 28 -17.25 4.69 -14.53
CA LEU A 28 -16.96 6.09 -14.84
C LEU A 28 -17.88 6.62 -15.93
N ALA A 29 -18.08 5.88 -17.01
CA ALA A 29 -19.01 6.26 -18.07
C ALA A 29 -20.45 6.40 -17.56
N MET A 30 -20.89 5.48 -16.70
CA MET A 30 -22.22 5.47 -16.09
C MET A 30 -22.47 6.66 -15.15
N ILE A 31 -21.44 7.21 -14.49
CA ILE A 31 -21.58 8.41 -13.63
C ILE A 31 -21.40 9.70 -14.45
N ALA A 32 -20.43 9.71 -15.37
CA ALA A 32 -20.03 10.89 -16.13
C ALA A 32 -20.98 11.23 -17.29
N PHE A 33 -21.90 10.33 -17.68
CA PHE A 33 -22.77 10.46 -18.84
C PHE A 33 -23.42 11.84 -19.01
N GLY A 34 -23.35 12.41 -20.22
CA GLY A 34 -24.10 13.62 -20.62
C GLY A 34 -25.36 13.30 -21.45
N ASN A 35 -25.45 12.07 -21.96
CA ASN A 35 -26.56 11.60 -22.80
C ASN A 35 -26.89 10.13 -22.48
N PHE A 36 -28.09 9.70 -22.87
CA PHE A 36 -28.58 8.33 -22.59
C PHE A 36 -27.78 7.23 -23.30
N VAL A 37 -27.14 7.51 -24.44
CA VAL A 37 -26.30 6.53 -25.13
C VAL A 37 -25.08 6.17 -24.28
N MET A 38 -24.39 7.18 -23.73
CA MET A 38 -23.26 6.98 -22.83
C MET A 38 -23.68 6.30 -21.53
N PHE A 39 -24.87 6.63 -21.01
CA PHE A 39 -25.43 5.95 -19.84
C PHE A 39 -25.64 4.45 -20.08
N PHE A 40 -26.28 4.11 -21.20
CA PHE A 40 -26.52 2.72 -21.60
C PHE A 40 -25.20 1.96 -21.82
N ILE A 41 -24.26 2.53 -22.57
CA ILE A 41 -22.94 1.92 -22.80
C ILE A 41 -22.19 1.70 -21.49
N GLY A 42 -22.21 2.68 -20.57
CA GLY A 42 -21.57 2.55 -19.26
C GLY A 42 -22.14 1.39 -18.44
N ILE A 43 -23.47 1.26 -18.43
CA ILE A 43 -24.16 0.13 -17.77
C ILE A 43 -23.79 -1.20 -18.43
N GLU A 44 -23.76 -1.30 -19.75
CA GLU A 44 -23.47 -2.55 -20.46
C GLU A 44 -22.01 -3.01 -20.27
N ILE A 45 -21.04 -2.10 -20.42
CA ILE A 45 -19.61 -2.42 -20.20
C ILE A 45 -19.42 -2.95 -18.77
N LEU A 46 -19.99 -2.26 -17.79
CA LEU A 46 -19.94 -2.69 -16.40
C LEU A 46 -20.62 -4.05 -16.18
N SER A 47 -21.79 -4.24 -16.78
CA SER A 47 -22.61 -5.44 -16.59
C SER A 47 -21.98 -6.69 -17.19
N VAL A 48 -21.55 -6.63 -18.45
CA VAL A 48 -20.88 -7.74 -19.15
C VAL A 48 -19.62 -8.17 -18.40
N SER A 49 -18.83 -7.20 -17.95
CA SER A 49 -17.62 -7.46 -17.17
C SER A 49 -17.93 -8.18 -15.85
N LEU A 50 -19.00 -7.79 -15.16
CA LEU A 50 -19.42 -8.48 -13.94
C LEU A 50 -19.95 -9.88 -14.20
N TYR A 51 -20.71 -10.11 -15.28
CA TYR A 51 -21.18 -11.46 -15.63
C TYR A 51 -19.99 -12.42 -15.80
N ILE A 52 -18.92 -11.95 -16.44
CA ILE A 52 -17.66 -12.71 -16.61
C ILE A 52 -17.02 -12.99 -15.25
N LEU A 53 -16.89 -11.99 -14.38
CA LEU A 53 -16.24 -12.18 -13.07
C LEU A 53 -17.04 -13.06 -12.11
N VAL A 54 -18.37 -12.98 -12.13
CA VAL A 54 -19.25 -13.83 -11.33
C VAL A 54 -19.06 -15.30 -11.73
N GLY A 55 -18.87 -15.59 -13.03
CA GLY A 55 -18.65 -16.94 -13.57
C GLY A 55 -17.17 -17.34 -13.70
N SER A 56 -16.25 -16.61 -13.06
CA SER A 56 -14.80 -16.87 -13.22
C SER A 56 -14.32 -18.16 -12.52
N ASN A 57 -15.11 -18.72 -11.59
CA ASN A 57 -14.90 -20.06 -11.01
C ASN A 57 -15.62 -21.12 -11.84
N LYS A 58 -15.15 -21.36 -13.07
CA LYS A 58 -15.78 -22.29 -14.04
C LYS A 58 -16.04 -23.72 -13.51
N LYS A 59 -15.27 -24.17 -12.50
CA LYS A 59 -15.41 -25.49 -11.87
C LYS A 59 -16.50 -25.56 -10.80
N GLU A 60 -16.97 -24.42 -10.28
CA GLU A 60 -18.01 -24.37 -9.25
C GLU A 60 -19.37 -24.14 -9.88
N MET A 61 -20.30 -25.06 -9.65
CA MET A 61 -21.66 -24.98 -10.17
C MET A 61 -22.39 -23.73 -9.66
N SER A 62 -22.18 -23.34 -8.41
CA SER A 62 -22.76 -22.15 -7.80
C SER A 62 -22.32 -20.84 -8.49
N SER A 63 -21.05 -20.74 -8.88
CA SER A 63 -20.51 -19.59 -9.63
C SER A 63 -21.10 -19.52 -11.04
N ASN A 64 -21.23 -20.66 -11.72
CA ASN A 64 -21.84 -20.74 -13.05
C ASN A 64 -23.35 -20.41 -13.01
N GLU A 65 -24.09 -20.94 -12.03
CA GLU A 65 -25.50 -20.66 -11.83
C GLU A 65 -25.74 -19.17 -11.53
N ALA A 66 -24.92 -18.59 -10.64
CA ALA A 66 -24.96 -17.17 -10.33
C ALA A 66 -24.71 -16.30 -11.57
N ALA A 67 -23.70 -16.63 -12.38
CA ALA A 67 -23.39 -15.89 -13.59
C ALA A 67 -24.54 -15.97 -14.60
N PHE A 68 -25.13 -17.15 -14.78
CA PHE A 68 -26.24 -17.36 -15.69
C PHE A 68 -27.50 -16.61 -15.25
N LYS A 69 -27.87 -16.71 -13.96
CA LYS A 69 -28.98 -15.93 -13.37
C LYS A 69 -28.75 -14.44 -13.58
N TYR A 70 -27.55 -13.95 -13.30
CA TYR A 70 -27.26 -12.51 -13.41
C TYR A 70 -27.31 -12.02 -14.85
N PHE A 71 -26.75 -12.79 -15.79
CA PHE A 71 -26.76 -12.48 -17.21
C PHE A 71 -28.18 -12.47 -17.81
N LEU A 72 -28.98 -13.49 -17.50
CA LEU A 72 -30.34 -13.61 -18.06
C LEU A 72 -31.24 -12.49 -17.54
N LEU A 73 -31.26 -12.27 -16.23
CA LEU A 73 -32.06 -11.21 -15.64
C LEU A 73 -31.56 -9.83 -16.05
N GLY A 74 -30.24 -9.66 -16.11
CA GLY A 74 -29.61 -8.42 -16.52
C GLY A 74 -29.89 -8.06 -17.98
N SER A 75 -29.82 -9.01 -18.90
CA SER A 75 -30.07 -8.76 -20.33
C SER A 75 -31.52 -8.36 -20.62
N VAL A 76 -32.49 -8.99 -19.94
CA VAL A 76 -33.91 -8.58 -20.01
C VAL A 76 -34.08 -7.14 -19.53
N VAL A 77 -33.44 -6.79 -18.41
CA VAL A 77 -33.51 -5.44 -17.86
C VAL A 77 -32.82 -4.40 -18.74
N SER A 78 -31.71 -4.75 -19.38
CA SER A 78 -31.06 -3.89 -20.38
C SER A 78 -31.98 -3.63 -21.58
N GLY A 79 -32.76 -4.62 -22.00
CA GLY A 79 -33.82 -4.43 -23.00
C GLY A 79 -34.91 -3.46 -22.54
N ILE A 80 -35.35 -3.55 -21.29
CA ILE A 80 -36.31 -2.62 -20.67
C ILE A 80 -35.74 -1.19 -20.63
N LEU A 81 -34.46 -1.05 -20.26
CA LEU A 81 -33.76 0.23 -20.24
C LEU A 81 -33.75 0.87 -21.63
N LEU A 82 -33.35 0.11 -22.65
CA LEU A 82 -33.27 0.60 -24.03
C LEU A 82 -34.66 0.99 -24.57
N MET A 83 -35.69 0.23 -24.23
CA MET A 83 -37.07 0.58 -24.58
C MET A 83 -37.52 1.88 -23.89
N GLY A 84 -37.18 2.06 -22.61
CA GLY A 84 -37.44 3.31 -21.88
C GLY A 84 -36.75 4.53 -22.52
N ILE A 85 -35.47 4.40 -22.87
CA ILE A 85 -34.70 5.42 -23.59
C ILE A 85 -35.36 5.72 -24.95
N THR A 86 -35.83 4.70 -25.67
CA THR A 86 -36.50 4.87 -26.96
C THR A 86 -37.81 5.65 -26.85
N PHE A 87 -38.61 5.41 -25.81
CA PHE A 87 -39.85 6.17 -25.58
C PHE A 87 -39.58 7.63 -25.20
N ILE A 88 -38.55 7.89 -24.40
CA ILE A 88 -38.11 9.26 -24.13
C ILE A 88 -37.64 9.93 -25.42
N TYR A 89 -36.82 9.25 -26.22
CA TYR A 89 -36.35 9.75 -27.52
C TYR A 89 -37.51 10.02 -28.49
N ALA A 90 -38.55 9.18 -28.52
CA ALA A 90 -39.69 9.37 -29.41
C ALA A 90 -40.45 10.69 -29.18
N ILE A 91 -40.43 11.22 -27.95
CA ILE A 91 -41.05 12.51 -27.60
C ILE A 91 -40.06 13.67 -27.68
N THR A 92 -38.83 13.45 -27.22
CA THR A 92 -37.83 14.52 -27.08
C THR A 92 -37.00 14.76 -28.34
N GLY A 93 -36.87 13.76 -29.21
CA GLY A 93 -36.01 13.80 -30.40
C GLY A 93 -34.51 13.81 -30.09
N SER A 94 -34.11 13.64 -28.82
CA SER A 94 -32.73 13.79 -28.38
C SER A 94 -32.30 12.72 -27.38
N PHE A 95 -30.99 12.49 -27.31
CA PHE A 95 -30.36 11.69 -26.26
C PHE A 95 -29.71 12.56 -25.18
N ASP A 96 -29.56 13.87 -25.42
CA ASP A 96 -28.89 14.78 -24.51
C ASP A 96 -29.78 15.10 -23.29
N LEU A 97 -29.22 15.03 -22.10
CA LEU A 97 -30.00 15.22 -20.87
C LEU A 97 -30.56 16.63 -20.73
N SER A 98 -29.86 17.65 -21.23
CA SER A 98 -30.29 19.05 -21.11
C SER A 98 -31.49 19.34 -22.00
N GLU A 99 -31.49 18.83 -23.23
CA GLU A 99 -32.62 18.94 -24.16
C GLU A 99 -33.83 18.15 -23.65
N ILE A 100 -33.60 16.94 -23.13
CA ILE A 100 -34.64 16.10 -22.54
C ILE A 100 -35.28 16.80 -21.33
N ALA A 101 -34.49 17.45 -20.48
CA ALA A 101 -35.00 18.21 -19.32
C ALA A 101 -35.97 19.31 -19.75
N GLN A 102 -35.63 20.07 -20.80
CA GLN A 102 -36.46 21.15 -21.33
C GLN A 102 -37.81 20.62 -21.88
N VAL A 103 -37.80 19.49 -22.59
CA VAL A 103 -39.04 18.89 -23.11
C VAL A 103 -39.90 18.33 -21.97
N ILE A 104 -39.28 17.69 -20.97
CA ILE A 104 -39.97 17.19 -19.77
C ILE A 104 -40.62 18.34 -18.99
N GLU A 105 -39.95 19.49 -18.86
CA GLU A 105 -40.49 20.68 -18.20
C GLU A 105 -41.75 21.21 -18.91
N ASN A 106 -41.77 21.17 -20.25
CA ASN A 106 -42.90 21.62 -21.06
C ASN A 106 -44.07 20.62 -21.08
N GLN A 107 -43.80 19.31 -20.99
CA GLN A 107 -44.82 18.26 -21.08
C GLN A 107 -44.68 17.16 -20.01
N PRO A 108 -44.70 17.50 -18.71
CA PRO A 108 -44.42 16.55 -17.62
C PRO A 108 -45.49 15.44 -17.47
N ASN A 109 -46.69 15.67 -18.03
CA ASN A 109 -47.83 14.75 -17.95
C ASN A 109 -48.00 13.88 -19.21
N ASN A 110 -47.05 13.91 -20.15
CA ASN A 110 -47.12 13.05 -21.34
C ASN A 110 -46.98 11.57 -20.93
N ILE A 111 -48.00 10.77 -21.24
CA ILE A 111 -48.08 9.35 -20.82
C ILE A 111 -46.89 8.54 -21.38
N LEU A 112 -46.54 8.72 -22.66
CA LEU A 112 -45.44 7.96 -23.27
C LEU A 112 -44.10 8.30 -22.61
N LEU A 113 -43.90 9.58 -22.27
CA LEU A 113 -42.72 10.07 -21.56
C LEU A 113 -42.65 9.49 -20.13
N GLN A 114 -43.77 9.50 -19.39
CA GLN A 114 -43.85 8.89 -18.06
C GLN A 114 -43.57 7.39 -18.10
N VAL A 115 -44.13 6.67 -19.07
CA VAL A 115 -43.84 5.24 -19.27
C VAL A 115 -42.36 5.03 -19.56
N GLY A 116 -41.76 5.84 -20.45
CA GLY A 116 -40.33 5.79 -20.73
C GLY A 116 -39.46 5.98 -19.49
N VAL A 117 -39.78 7.00 -18.68
CA VAL A 117 -39.11 7.28 -17.40
C VAL A 117 -39.25 6.12 -16.41
N VAL A 118 -40.45 5.53 -16.28
CA VAL A 118 -40.69 4.38 -15.40
C VAL A 118 -39.85 3.17 -15.83
N LEU A 119 -39.75 2.88 -17.13
CA LEU A 119 -38.93 1.78 -17.64
C LEU A 119 -37.43 1.99 -17.34
N VAL A 120 -36.93 3.23 -17.50
CA VAL A 120 -35.55 3.57 -17.11
C VAL A 120 -35.34 3.39 -15.61
N ILE A 121 -36.28 3.86 -14.78
CA ILE A 121 -36.21 3.70 -13.32
C ILE A 121 -36.21 2.22 -12.92
N ILE A 122 -37.06 1.39 -13.54
CA ILE A 122 -37.08 -0.06 -13.29
C ILE A 122 -35.70 -0.68 -13.50
N ALA A 123 -35.01 -0.31 -14.57
CA ALA A 123 -33.68 -0.85 -14.85
C ALA A 123 -32.62 -0.39 -13.85
N ILE A 124 -32.66 0.88 -13.44
CA ILE A 124 -31.79 1.43 -12.40
C ILE A 124 -32.04 0.73 -11.06
N LEU A 125 -33.30 0.55 -10.67
CA LEU A 125 -33.70 -0.11 -9.43
C LEU A 125 -33.28 -1.59 -9.38
N PHE A 126 -33.36 -2.30 -10.52
CA PHE A 126 -32.78 -3.64 -10.64
C PHE A 126 -31.28 -3.65 -10.38
N LYS A 127 -30.52 -2.74 -11.00
CA LYS A 127 -29.07 -2.64 -10.80
C LYS A 127 -28.69 -2.21 -9.38
N ALA A 128 -29.51 -1.38 -8.74
CA ALA A 128 -29.36 -1.01 -7.33
C ALA A 128 -29.77 -2.13 -6.34
N SER A 129 -30.36 -3.23 -6.83
CA SER A 129 -30.90 -4.35 -6.04
C SER A 129 -32.00 -3.92 -5.07
N THR A 130 -32.93 -3.08 -5.50
CA THR A 130 -34.03 -2.57 -4.64
C THR A 130 -35.32 -3.36 -4.89
N VAL A 131 -36.25 -3.34 -3.94
CA VAL A 131 -37.56 -4.02 -4.09
C VAL A 131 -38.40 -3.38 -5.18
N PRO A 132 -39.06 -4.13 -6.09
CA PRO A 132 -39.21 -5.60 -6.15
C PRO A 132 -38.15 -6.36 -6.98
N PHE A 133 -37.06 -5.71 -7.38
CA PHE A 133 -36.06 -6.23 -8.31
C PHE A 133 -34.79 -6.80 -7.63
N GLN A 134 -34.84 -7.02 -6.32
CA GLN A 134 -33.70 -7.43 -5.49
C GLN A 134 -33.34 -8.92 -5.59
N PHE A 135 -34.22 -9.75 -6.14
CA PHE A 135 -34.18 -11.22 -6.05
C PHE A 135 -32.91 -11.85 -6.64
N TRP A 136 -32.23 -11.19 -7.58
CA TRP A 136 -30.98 -11.68 -8.15
C TRP A 136 -29.80 -11.55 -7.17
N ALA A 137 -29.80 -10.51 -6.32
CA ALA A 137 -28.61 -10.12 -5.57
C ALA A 137 -28.14 -11.16 -4.54
N PRO A 138 -29.01 -11.76 -3.70
CA PRO A 138 -28.57 -12.75 -2.71
C PRO A 138 -27.89 -13.97 -3.33
N ASP A 139 -28.49 -14.53 -4.38
CA ASP A 139 -28.00 -15.73 -5.06
C ASP A 139 -26.69 -15.45 -5.80
N VAL A 140 -26.62 -14.31 -6.49
CA VAL A 140 -25.42 -13.93 -7.24
C VAL A 140 -24.27 -13.60 -6.29
N TYR A 141 -24.53 -12.92 -5.18
CA TYR A 141 -23.50 -12.56 -4.21
C TYR A 141 -22.90 -13.80 -3.54
N GLU A 142 -23.73 -14.80 -3.27
CA GLU A 142 -23.30 -16.07 -2.68
C GLU A 142 -22.43 -16.89 -3.63
N GLY A 143 -22.88 -17.08 -4.88
CA GLY A 143 -22.20 -17.89 -5.89
C GLY A 143 -20.96 -17.22 -6.48
N ALA A 144 -20.89 -15.89 -6.49
CA ALA A 144 -19.74 -15.17 -7.01
C ALA A 144 -18.47 -15.37 -6.14
N PRO A 145 -17.27 -15.30 -6.75
CA PRO A 145 -16.03 -15.15 -6.02
C PRO A 145 -16.12 -13.95 -5.07
N ILE A 146 -15.63 -14.09 -3.84
CA ILE A 146 -15.84 -13.08 -2.79
C ILE A 146 -15.30 -11.69 -3.17
N LEU A 147 -14.19 -11.62 -3.91
CA LEU A 147 -13.65 -10.35 -4.38
C LEU A 147 -14.61 -9.65 -5.37
N THR A 148 -15.24 -10.42 -6.25
CA THR A 148 -16.31 -9.94 -7.14
C THR A 148 -17.53 -9.50 -6.33
N THR A 149 -17.95 -10.28 -5.31
CA THR A 149 -19.04 -9.91 -4.39
C THR A 149 -18.77 -8.57 -3.71
N ALA A 150 -17.53 -8.33 -3.26
CA ALA A 150 -17.14 -7.08 -2.63
C ALA A 150 -17.29 -5.88 -3.58
N GLN A 151 -16.85 -6.04 -4.85
CA GLN A 151 -16.99 -5.01 -5.88
C GLN A 151 -18.45 -4.73 -6.24
N MET A 152 -19.28 -5.77 -6.36
CA MET A 152 -20.71 -5.65 -6.63
C MET A 152 -21.45 -4.95 -5.48
N SER A 153 -21.09 -5.28 -4.24
CA SER A 153 -21.70 -4.69 -3.04
C SER A 153 -21.39 -3.20 -2.88
N THR A 154 -20.24 -2.76 -3.40
CA THR A 154 -19.71 -1.41 -3.19
C THR A 154 -19.75 -0.58 -4.48
N LEU A 155 -18.74 -0.72 -5.34
CA LEU A 155 -18.54 0.08 -6.55
C LEU A 155 -19.79 0.16 -7.43
N VAL A 156 -20.36 -0.99 -7.78
CA VAL A 156 -21.49 -1.06 -8.72
C VAL A 156 -22.72 -0.35 -8.17
N LYS A 157 -23.04 -0.62 -6.91
CA LYS A 157 -24.20 -0.07 -6.21
C LYS A 157 -24.08 1.44 -6.01
N VAL A 158 -22.92 1.90 -5.58
CA VAL A 158 -22.65 3.34 -5.42
C VAL A 158 -22.72 4.05 -6.76
N ALA A 159 -22.12 3.48 -7.81
CA ALA A 159 -22.10 4.10 -9.12
C ALA A 159 -23.51 4.24 -9.72
N ILE A 160 -24.36 3.21 -9.62
CA ILE A 160 -25.72 3.30 -10.16
C ILE A 160 -26.60 4.27 -9.36
N LEU A 161 -26.45 4.34 -8.03
CA LEU A 161 -27.20 5.31 -7.21
C LEU A 161 -26.74 6.74 -7.46
N ALA A 162 -25.44 6.98 -7.66
CA ALA A 162 -24.92 8.28 -8.06
C ALA A 162 -25.43 8.69 -9.45
N ALA A 163 -25.46 7.74 -10.40
CA ALA A 163 -26.03 7.97 -11.73
C ALA A 163 -27.54 8.27 -11.66
N PHE A 164 -28.27 7.60 -10.76
CA PHE A 164 -29.70 7.86 -10.56
C PHE A 164 -29.95 9.25 -9.98
N PHE A 165 -29.16 9.64 -8.97
CA PHE A 165 -29.20 11.00 -8.43
C PHE A 165 -28.96 12.04 -9.52
N LYS A 166 -27.91 11.86 -10.33
CA LYS A 166 -27.62 12.73 -11.46
C LYS A 166 -28.81 12.83 -12.40
N LEU A 167 -29.35 11.70 -12.86
CA LEU A 167 -30.48 11.66 -13.78
C LEU A 167 -31.71 12.40 -13.26
N LEU A 168 -32.04 12.21 -11.97
CA LEU A 168 -33.14 12.92 -11.31
C LEU A 168 -32.87 14.42 -11.22
N SER A 169 -31.66 14.81 -10.82
CA SER A 169 -31.31 16.23 -10.66
C SER A 169 -31.22 16.99 -11.98
N THR A 170 -30.85 16.34 -13.08
CA THR A 170 -30.61 17.01 -14.37
C THR A 170 -31.78 16.92 -15.33
N ALA A 171 -32.44 15.76 -15.46
CA ALA A 171 -33.43 15.51 -16.50
C ALA A 171 -34.85 15.31 -15.95
N PHE A 172 -35.01 14.59 -14.84
CA PHE A 172 -36.33 14.17 -14.36
C PHE A 172 -36.90 15.03 -13.23
N LEU A 173 -36.23 16.14 -12.87
CA LEU A 173 -36.66 17.04 -11.78
C LEU A 173 -38.12 17.52 -11.93
N PRO A 174 -38.60 17.92 -13.13
CA PRO A 174 -40.00 18.35 -13.27
C PRO A 174 -41.03 17.23 -13.05
N MET A 175 -40.62 15.96 -13.15
CA MET A 175 -41.48 14.80 -12.89
C MET A 175 -41.39 14.28 -11.45
N LEU A 176 -40.70 14.99 -10.54
CA LEU A 176 -40.46 14.52 -9.18
C LEU A 176 -41.77 14.25 -8.42
N PHE A 177 -42.84 15.02 -8.67
CA PHE A 177 -44.15 14.78 -8.05
C PHE A 177 -44.73 13.39 -8.36
N PHE A 178 -44.47 12.87 -9.57
CA PHE A 178 -44.89 11.53 -9.98
C PHE A 178 -43.92 10.45 -9.47
N ILE A 179 -42.60 10.73 -9.50
CA ILE A 179 -41.56 9.75 -9.19
C ILE A 179 -41.38 9.55 -7.67
N ALA A 180 -41.40 10.62 -6.87
CA ALA A 180 -41.03 10.59 -5.46
C ALA A 180 -41.95 9.66 -4.61
N PRO A 181 -43.29 9.64 -4.79
CA PRO A 181 -44.14 8.69 -4.06
C PRO A 181 -43.79 7.22 -4.35
N ILE A 182 -43.47 6.90 -5.61
CA ILE A 182 -43.06 5.54 -6.02
C ILE A 182 -41.75 5.17 -5.33
N LEU A 183 -40.76 6.08 -5.36
CA LEU A 183 -39.46 5.86 -4.70
C LEU A 183 -39.58 5.77 -3.19
N ALA A 184 -40.47 6.53 -2.55
CA ALA A 184 -40.70 6.46 -1.11
C ALA A 184 -41.23 5.09 -0.68
N ILE A 185 -42.20 4.54 -1.42
CA ILE A 185 -42.74 3.19 -1.16
C ILE A 185 -41.66 2.13 -1.39
N ILE A 186 -40.91 2.23 -2.49
CA ILE A 186 -39.83 1.29 -2.82
C ILE A 186 -38.72 1.34 -1.77
N SER A 187 -38.36 2.53 -1.29
CA SER A 187 -37.38 2.72 -0.22
C SER A 187 -37.82 2.01 1.06
N ALA A 188 -39.07 2.22 1.50
CA ALA A 188 -39.64 1.56 2.68
C ALA A 188 -39.59 0.03 2.56
N LEU A 189 -40.12 -0.51 1.45
CA LEU A 189 -40.15 -1.96 1.21
C LEU A 189 -38.74 -2.56 1.13
N THR A 190 -37.80 -1.83 0.51
CA THR A 190 -36.41 -2.25 0.36
C THR A 190 -35.71 -2.38 1.72
N MET A 191 -35.89 -1.41 2.62
CA MET A 191 -35.34 -1.48 3.99
C MET A 191 -35.93 -2.66 4.76
N ILE A 192 -37.26 -2.84 4.71
CA ILE A 192 -37.97 -3.90 5.41
C ILE A 192 -37.51 -5.28 4.94
N VAL A 193 -37.57 -5.53 3.63
CA VAL A 193 -37.18 -6.82 3.06
C VAL A 193 -35.70 -7.10 3.31
N GLY A 194 -34.82 -6.11 3.15
CA GLY A 194 -33.40 -6.25 3.41
C GLY A 194 -33.10 -6.69 4.85
N ASN A 195 -33.60 -5.96 5.86
CA ASN A 195 -33.30 -6.25 7.26
C ASN A 195 -33.94 -7.57 7.74
N LEU A 196 -35.20 -7.82 7.41
CA LEU A 196 -35.91 -9.04 7.83
C LEU A 196 -35.30 -10.30 7.20
N SER A 197 -34.88 -10.22 5.93
CA SER A 197 -34.27 -11.35 5.23
C SER A 197 -32.84 -11.61 5.72
N ALA A 198 -32.08 -10.55 6.05
CA ALA A 198 -30.72 -10.65 6.57
C ALA A 198 -30.66 -11.41 7.91
N PHE A 199 -31.67 -11.22 8.78
CA PHE A 199 -31.73 -11.89 10.09
C PHE A 199 -31.67 -13.42 10.01
N LYS A 200 -32.30 -14.00 8.99
CA LYS A 200 -32.36 -15.45 8.78
C LYS A 200 -31.11 -16.04 8.12
N GLN A 201 -30.16 -15.21 7.67
CA GLN A 201 -28.99 -15.70 6.96
C GLN A 201 -27.91 -16.20 7.91
N ASN A 202 -27.27 -17.30 7.50
CA ASN A 202 -26.05 -17.83 8.11
C ASN A 202 -24.83 -17.69 7.19
N ASN A 203 -25.05 -17.66 5.86
CA ASN A 203 -24.02 -17.34 4.89
C ASN A 203 -23.73 -15.83 4.92
N VAL A 204 -22.47 -15.44 5.11
CA VAL A 204 -22.04 -14.04 5.24
C VAL A 204 -22.22 -13.28 3.94
N LYS A 205 -21.95 -13.90 2.77
CA LYS A 205 -22.13 -13.23 1.48
C LYS A 205 -23.61 -12.89 1.24
N ARG A 206 -24.52 -13.82 1.54
CA ARG A 206 -25.98 -13.56 1.48
C ARG A 206 -26.42 -12.50 2.47
N LEU A 207 -25.92 -12.56 3.72
CA LEU A 207 -26.21 -11.56 4.73
C LEU A 207 -25.79 -10.16 4.28
N LEU A 208 -24.57 -10.02 3.75
CA LEU A 208 -24.06 -8.76 3.20
C LEU A 208 -24.83 -8.31 1.95
N ALA A 209 -25.36 -9.23 1.14
CA ALA A 209 -26.25 -8.89 0.03
C ALA A 209 -27.55 -8.24 0.55
N PHE A 210 -28.23 -8.84 1.52
CA PHE A 210 -29.45 -8.29 2.12
C PHE A 210 -29.21 -7.00 2.92
N SER A 211 -28.09 -6.92 3.62
CA SER A 211 -27.60 -5.67 4.21
C SER A 211 -27.46 -4.58 3.15
N GLY A 212 -26.80 -4.89 2.03
CA GLY A 212 -26.67 -3.96 0.90
C GLY A 212 -28.02 -3.59 0.26
N ILE A 213 -29.01 -4.50 0.23
CA ILE A 213 -30.38 -4.19 -0.20
C ILE A 213 -30.98 -3.13 0.74
N SER A 214 -30.92 -3.37 2.06
CA SER A 214 -31.40 -2.41 3.08
C SER A 214 -30.74 -1.03 2.94
N HIS A 215 -29.42 -0.98 2.79
CA HIS A 215 -28.68 0.27 2.60
C HIS A 215 -29.03 1.00 1.29
N ALA A 216 -29.36 0.28 0.21
CA ALA A 216 -29.89 0.89 -1.01
C ALA A 216 -31.24 1.58 -0.74
N GLY A 217 -32.09 0.98 0.10
CA GLY A 217 -33.34 1.60 0.55
C GLY A 217 -33.12 2.95 1.24
N PHE A 218 -32.15 3.04 2.15
CA PHE A 218 -31.76 4.32 2.75
C PHE A 218 -31.23 5.29 1.70
N MET A 219 -30.32 4.87 0.82
CA MET A 219 -29.79 5.77 -0.22
C MET A 219 -30.88 6.31 -1.16
N LEU A 220 -31.92 5.52 -1.48
CA LEU A 220 -33.08 6.00 -2.26
C LEU A 220 -33.84 7.14 -1.56
N MET A 221 -33.82 7.22 -0.23
CA MET A 221 -34.49 8.33 0.50
C MET A 221 -33.90 9.68 0.13
N THR A 222 -32.59 9.75 -0.14
CA THR A 222 -31.91 10.99 -0.57
C THR A 222 -32.38 11.49 -1.94
N LEU A 223 -32.98 10.61 -2.75
CA LEU A 223 -33.49 10.93 -4.07
C LEU A 223 -34.87 11.58 -4.04
N LEU A 224 -35.55 11.59 -2.89
CA LEU A 224 -36.84 12.27 -2.71
C LEU A 224 -36.68 13.80 -2.72
N ASN A 225 -35.48 14.31 -2.41
CA ASN A 225 -35.15 15.72 -2.47
C ASN A 225 -33.80 15.94 -3.19
N PRO A 226 -33.74 15.79 -4.52
CA PRO A 226 -32.49 15.84 -5.28
C PRO A 226 -31.80 17.22 -5.25
N THR A 227 -32.51 18.29 -4.86
CA THR A 227 -31.93 19.65 -4.77
C THR A 227 -30.94 19.81 -3.61
N LYS A 228 -31.14 19.06 -2.51
CA LYS A 228 -30.29 19.09 -1.31
C LYS A 228 -29.62 17.74 -1.02
N GLY A 229 -30.06 16.68 -1.70
CA GLY A 229 -29.61 15.30 -1.49
C GLY A 229 -28.18 14.98 -1.95
N SER A 230 -27.45 15.90 -2.60
CA SER A 230 -26.10 15.64 -3.14
C SER A 230 -25.08 15.31 -2.05
N TYR A 231 -25.10 16.06 -0.94
CA TYR A 231 -24.23 15.80 0.20
C TYR A 231 -24.63 14.53 0.97
N PRO A 232 -25.91 14.34 1.38
CA PRO A 232 -26.34 13.12 2.06
C PRO A 232 -26.04 11.83 1.29
N ILE A 233 -26.30 11.78 -0.03
CA ILE A 233 -26.06 10.55 -0.82
C ILE A 233 -24.57 10.22 -0.89
N LEU A 234 -23.71 11.21 -1.15
CA LEU A 234 -22.26 11.03 -1.25
C LEU A 234 -21.67 10.59 0.10
N PHE A 235 -22.10 11.22 1.18
CA PHE A 235 -21.64 10.89 2.51
C PHE A 235 -22.07 9.47 2.90
N TYR A 236 -23.34 9.12 2.69
CA TYR A 236 -23.85 7.77 2.98
C TYR A 236 -23.14 6.70 2.14
N ALA A 237 -23.01 6.92 0.83
CA ALA A 237 -22.35 5.99 -0.08
C ALA A 237 -20.88 5.76 0.28
N THR A 238 -20.18 6.82 0.70
CA THR A 238 -18.79 6.76 1.13
C THR A 238 -18.65 5.93 2.41
N VAL A 239 -19.44 6.26 3.43
CA VAL A 239 -19.43 5.55 4.72
C VAL A 239 -19.79 4.07 4.54
N TYR A 240 -20.82 3.78 3.75
CA TYR A 240 -21.22 2.41 3.42
C TYR A 240 -20.12 1.65 2.68
N SER A 241 -19.46 2.28 1.69
CA SER A 241 -18.40 1.65 0.92
C SER A 241 -17.18 1.33 1.80
N LEU A 242 -16.75 2.27 2.64
CA LEU A 242 -15.61 2.07 3.54
C LEU A 242 -15.88 0.94 4.54
N ALA A 243 -17.05 0.93 5.18
CA ALA A 243 -17.44 -0.12 6.11
C ALA A 243 -17.51 -1.50 5.43
N SER A 244 -18.11 -1.55 4.23
CA SER A 244 -18.21 -2.79 3.45
C SER A 244 -16.84 -3.30 3.01
N ILE A 245 -15.96 -2.42 2.52
CA ILE A 245 -14.59 -2.77 2.13
C ILE A 245 -13.81 -3.33 3.34
N ALA A 246 -13.94 -2.72 4.52
CA ALA A 246 -13.29 -3.20 5.73
C ALA A 246 -13.75 -4.62 6.10
N ILE A 247 -15.07 -4.88 6.05
CA ILE A 247 -15.63 -6.22 6.32
C ILE A 247 -15.13 -7.24 5.28
N PHE A 248 -15.21 -6.92 3.98
CA PHE A 248 -14.76 -7.84 2.92
C PHE A 248 -13.25 -8.08 2.97
N SER A 249 -12.44 -7.07 3.32
CA SER A 249 -10.99 -7.20 3.45
C SER A 249 -10.58 -8.30 4.44
N ILE A 250 -11.40 -8.51 5.46
CA ILE A 250 -11.18 -9.50 6.53
C ILE A 250 -11.88 -10.82 6.18
N ALA A 251 -13.06 -10.77 5.56
CA ALA A 251 -13.80 -11.96 5.14
C ALA A 251 -13.06 -12.77 4.05
N ILE A 252 -12.37 -12.11 3.10
CA ILE A 252 -11.63 -12.76 2.01
C ILE A 252 -10.58 -13.77 2.53
N PRO A 253 -9.59 -13.37 3.34
CA PRO A 253 -8.58 -14.30 3.84
C PRO A 253 -9.20 -15.39 4.73
N LEU A 254 -10.22 -15.04 5.52
CA LEU A 254 -10.89 -15.97 6.43
C LEU A 254 -11.62 -17.11 5.69
N PHE A 255 -12.36 -16.79 4.62
CA PHE A 255 -13.07 -17.80 3.82
C PHE A 255 -12.13 -18.64 2.97
N LYS A 256 -11.00 -18.08 2.53
CA LYS A 256 -9.98 -18.87 1.84
C LYS A 256 -9.40 -19.95 2.75
N GLN A 257 -9.15 -19.61 4.02
CA GLN A 257 -8.60 -20.54 5.01
C GLN A 257 -9.62 -21.58 5.48
N THR A 258 -10.83 -21.14 5.83
CA THR A 258 -11.88 -22.01 6.37
C THR A 258 -12.64 -22.81 5.30
N LYS A 259 -12.57 -22.38 4.03
CA LYS A 259 -13.42 -22.84 2.92
C LYS A 259 -14.92 -22.78 3.23
N ASN A 260 -15.32 -21.97 4.20
CA ASN A 260 -16.69 -21.82 4.63
C ASN A 260 -17.08 -20.33 4.64
N PRO A 261 -18.06 -19.89 3.83
CA PRO A 261 -18.54 -18.51 3.82
C PRO A 261 -19.58 -18.21 4.92
N ASP A 262 -19.75 -19.07 5.92
CA ASP A 262 -20.71 -18.89 7.02
C ASP A 262 -20.19 -17.99 8.15
N ILE A 263 -21.12 -17.48 8.97
CA ILE A 263 -20.82 -16.70 10.17
C ILE A 263 -19.88 -17.46 11.11
N SER A 264 -19.95 -18.80 11.14
CA SER A 264 -19.10 -19.63 11.99
C SER A 264 -17.61 -19.44 11.73
N SER A 265 -17.21 -19.03 10.52
CA SER A 265 -15.81 -18.73 10.20
C SER A 265 -15.24 -17.57 11.02
N PHE A 266 -16.10 -16.72 11.57
CA PHE A 266 -15.74 -15.59 12.43
C PHE A 266 -15.77 -15.92 13.94
N ASP A 267 -16.17 -17.13 14.31
CA ASP A 267 -16.31 -17.54 15.72
C ASP A 267 -14.95 -17.39 16.45
N GLY A 268 -14.93 -16.67 17.58
CA GLY A 268 -13.72 -16.48 18.40
C GLY A 268 -12.64 -15.55 17.82
N LEU A 269 -12.91 -14.84 16.70
CA LEU A 269 -11.93 -13.97 16.04
C LEU A 269 -11.30 -12.92 16.98
N ALA A 270 -12.07 -12.38 17.92
CA ALA A 270 -11.59 -11.35 18.85
C ALA A 270 -10.51 -11.85 19.82
N LYS A 271 -10.51 -13.16 20.15
CA LYS A 271 -9.53 -13.77 21.03
C LYS A 271 -8.17 -13.93 20.36
N LYS A 272 -8.15 -14.17 19.04
CA LYS A 272 -6.91 -14.37 18.25
C LYS A 272 -6.38 -13.07 17.66
N HIS A 273 -7.26 -12.23 17.14
CA HIS A 273 -6.93 -11.01 16.41
C HIS A 273 -7.81 -9.85 16.89
N PRO A 274 -7.54 -9.29 18.07
CA PRO A 274 -8.42 -8.30 18.71
C PRO A 274 -8.58 -7.03 17.87
N ILE A 275 -7.51 -6.57 17.20
CA ILE A 275 -7.55 -5.37 16.34
C ILE A 275 -8.45 -5.62 15.11
N VAL A 276 -8.35 -6.80 14.51
CA VAL A 276 -9.13 -7.16 13.32
C VAL A 276 -10.60 -7.28 13.67
N ALA A 277 -10.93 -7.97 14.76
CA ALA A 277 -12.29 -8.08 15.25
C ALA A 277 -12.88 -6.70 15.63
N PHE A 278 -12.06 -5.83 16.21
CA PHE A 278 -12.45 -4.45 16.52
C PHE A 278 -12.78 -3.65 15.25
N LEU A 279 -11.99 -3.77 14.18
CA LEU A 279 -12.26 -3.12 12.89
C LEU A 279 -13.56 -3.62 12.23
N VAL A 280 -13.80 -4.94 12.24
CA VAL A 280 -15.08 -5.51 11.76
C VAL A 280 -16.25 -4.98 12.58
N THR A 281 -16.07 -4.92 13.90
CA THR A 281 -17.09 -4.44 14.84
C THR A 281 -17.44 -2.97 14.59
N ILE A 282 -16.45 -2.08 14.49
CA ILE A 282 -16.68 -0.68 14.15
C ILE A 282 -17.41 -0.55 12.80
N SER A 283 -17.02 -1.35 11.82
CA SER A 283 -17.64 -1.31 10.48
C SER A 283 -19.12 -1.67 10.54
N PHE A 284 -19.48 -2.73 11.26
CA PHE A 284 -20.86 -3.14 11.47
C PHE A 284 -21.68 -2.15 12.31
N LEU A 285 -21.12 -1.63 13.41
CA LEU A 285 -21.78 -0.63 14.24
C LEU A 285 -22.00 0.68 13.45
N SER A 286 -21.06 1.05 12.57
CA SER A 286 -21.20 2.18 11.66
C SER A 286 -22.36 1.92 10.68
N MET A 287 -22.44 0.75 10.05
CA MET A 287 -23.57 0.38 9.17
C MET A 287 -24.93 0.36 9.91
N ALA A 288 -24.95 -0.09 11.17
CA ALA A 288 -26.13 0.01 12.03
C ALA A 288 -26.52 1.46 12.33
N GLY A 289 -25.57 2.40 12.30
CA GLY A 289 -25.80 3.82 12.57
C GLY A 289 -25.80 4.13 14.06
N ILE A 290 -24.87 3.56 14.83
CA ILE A 290 -24.75 3.80 16.27
C ILE A 290 -23.81 5.00 16.53
N PRO A 291 -24.22 6.00 17.35
CA PRO A 291 -23.33 7.09 17.76
C PRO A 291 -22.10 6.56 18.52
N PRO A 292 -20.89 7.14 18.34
CA PRO A 292 -20.57 8.35 17.55
C PRO A 292 -20.12 8.08 16.09
N LEU A 293 -20.38 6.89 15.55
CA LEU A 293 -19.79 6.45 14.28
C LEU A 293 -20.37 7.18 13.05
N ALA A 294 -19.61 7.20 11.96
CA ALA A 294 -19.96 7.96 10.76
C ALA A 294 -21.33 7.58 10.15
N GLY A 295 -21.73 6.31 10.23
CA GLY A 295 -23.03 5.90 9.69
C GLY A 295 -24.23 6.42 10.48
N PHE A 296 -24.06 6.79 11.75
CA PHE A 296 -25.10 7.54 12.49
C PHE A 296 -25.34 8.89 11.82
N TRP A 297 -24.26 9.65 11.61
CA TRP A 297 -24.34 10.95 10.96
C TRP A 297 -24.89 10.86 9.53
N ALA A 298 -24.56 9.79 8.81
CA ALA A 298 -25.08 9.57 7.46
C ALA A 298 -26.60 9.39 7.45
N LYS A 299 -27.15 8.61 8.39
CA LYS A 299 -28.61 8.47 8.56
C LYS A 299 -29.26 9.75 9.09
N TYR A 300 -28.60 10.43 10.02
CA TYR A 300 -29.10 11.68 10.61
C TYR A 300 -29.31 12.78 9.57
N TYR A 301 -28.30 13.05 8.72
CA TYR A 301 -28.42 14.06 7.67
C TYR A 301 -29.50 13.70 6.63
N LEU A 302 -29.61 12.41 6.31
CA LEU A 302 -30.66 11.90 5.44
C LEU A 302 -32.05 12.11 6.04
N PHE A 303 -32.25 11.84 7.34
CA PHE A 303 -33.56 12.00 7.98
C PHE A 303 -33.99 13.46 8.04
N ILE A 304 -33.08 14.38 8.38
CA ILE A 304 -33.41 15.82 8.45
C ILE A 304 -33.86 16.37 7.10
N ASP A 305 -33.26 15.90 6.00
CA ASP A 305 -33.57 16.41 4.66
C ASP A 305 -35.02 16.11 4.23
N ILE A 306 -35.56 14.96 4.63
CA ILE A 306 -36.90 14.51 4.19
C ILE A 306 -37.97 14.48 5.29
N PHE A 307 -37.60 14.76 6.55
CA PHE A 307 -38.50 14.62 7.71
C PHE A 307 -39.81 15.42 7.58
N LYS A 308 -39.74 16.61 6.98
CA LYS A 308 -40.91 17.49 6.84
C LYS A 308 -41.96 16.92 5.88
N ASP A 309 -41.52 16.32 4.78
CA ASP A 309 -42.40 15.87 3.70
C ASP A 309 -42.75 14.37 3.80
N TYR A 310 -41.90 13.57 4.44
CA TYR A 310 -42.01 12.11 4.49
C TYR A 310 -41.80 11.54 5.92
N LEU A 311 -42.47 12.12 6.93
CA LEU A 311 -42.38 11.68 8.33
C LEU A 311 -42.60 10.16 8.51
N TRP A 312 -43.61 9.60 7.84
CA TRP A 312 -43.93 8.18 7.92
C TRP A 312 -42.77 7.29 7.45
N LEU A 313 -42.04 7.70 6.41
CA LEU A 313 -40.90 6.97 5.87
C LEU A 313 -39.70 7.05 6.82
N VAL A 314 -39.47 8.22 7.43
CA VAL A 314 -38.42 8.38 8.45
C VAL A 314 -38.68 7.48 9.66
N ILE A 315 -39.93 7.36 10.12
CA ILE A 315 -40.29 6.43 11.21
C ILE A 315 -39.96 4.98 10.81
N ILE A 316 -40.35 4.55 9.61
CA ILE A 316 -40.03 3.21 9.09
C ILE A 316 -38.51 3.00 9.00
N ALA A 317 -37.77 4.02 8.56
CA ALA A 317 -36.32 3.96 8.42
C ALA A 317 -35.62 3.83 9.78
N ILE A 318 -36.09 4.54 10.81
CA ILE A 318 -35.59 4.43 12.19
C ILE A 318 -35.84 3.02 12.73
N LEU A 319 -37.06 2.49 12.58
CA LEU A 319 -37.39 1.13 13.03
C LEU A 319 -36.54 0.07 12.32
N ASN A 320 -36.31 0.24 11.02
CA ASN A 320 -35.43 -0.64 10.24
C ASN A 320 -33.97 -0.51 10.64
N SER A 321 -33.50 0.69 10.97
CA SER A 321 -32.16 0.91 11.51
C SER A 321 -32.00 0.22 12.87
N ALA A 322 -33.03 0.22 13.71
CA ALA A 322 -33.01 -0.55 14.96
C ALA A 322 -33.00 -2.07 14.71
N ALA A 323 -33.75 -2.55 13.70
CA ALA A 323 -33.74 -3.96 13.32
C ALA A 323 -32.37 -4.43 12.80
N SER A 324 -31.63 -3.59 12.06
CA SER A 324 -30.30 -3.95 11.54
C SER A 324 -29.25 -4.10 12.63
N ILE A 325 -29.41 -3.42 13.77
CA ILE A 325 -28.55 -3.60 14.95
C ILE A 325 -28.55 -5.08 15.36
N PHE A 326 -29.71 -5.72 15.49
CA PHE A 326 -29.80 -7.13 15.86
C PHE A 326 -29.10 -8.06 14.87
N VAL A 327 -29.22 -7.79 13.57
CA VAL A 327 -28.57 -8.57 12.51
C VAL A 327 -27.05 -8.51 12.65
N TYR A 328 -26.49 -7.31 12.84
CA TYR A 328 -25.04 -7.15 12.97
C TYR A 328 -24.51 -7.59 14.34
N PHE A 329 -25.28 -7.41 15.42
CA PHE A 329 -24.92 -7.90 16.75
C PHE A 329 -24.82 -9.41 16.80
N LYS A 330 -25.63 -10.17 16.04
CA LYS A 330 -25.46 -11.63 15.88
C LYS A 330 -24.03 -11.99 15.47
N PHE A 331 -23.43 -11.18 14.59
CA PHE A 331 -22.08 -11.37 14.08
C PHE A 331 -21.00 -10.94 15.07
N ILE A 332 -21.18 -9.77 15.68
CA ILE A 332 -20.28 -9.24 16.72
C ILE A 332 -20.25 -10.21 17.91
N TRP A 333 -21.40 -10.70 18.34
CA TRP A 333 -21.52 -11.70 19.40
C TRP A 333 -20.70 -12.95 19.07
N ALA A 334 -20.89 -13.52 17.87
CA ALA A 334 -20.16 -14.70 17.42
C ALA A 334 -18.62 -14.51 17.49
N MET A 335 -18.11 -13.34 17.08
CA MET A 335 -16.67 -13.03 17.13
C MET A 335 -16.08 -12.97 18.54
N TYR A 336 -16.85 -12.54 19.53
CA TYR A 336 -16.34 -12.27 20.89
C TYR A 336 -16.65 -13.39 21.89
N THR A 337 -17.81 -14.04 21.79
CA THR A 337 -18.29 -14.93 22.86
C THR A 337 -18.02 -16.40 22.58
N LYS A 338 -18.05 -16.82 21.31
CA LYS A 338 -17.89 -18.24 20.98
C LYS A 338 -16.45 -18.72 21.16
N GLU A 339 -16.34 -20.02 21.42
CA GLU A 339 -15.06 -20.73 21.50
C GLU A 339 -14.71 -21.33 20.13
N ASP A 340 -13.42 -21.57 19.92
CA ASP A 340 -12.81 -21.83 18.62
C ASP A 340 -13.46 -22.97 17.84
N GLY A 341 -14.22 -22.62 16.80
CA GLY A 341 -14.55 -23.53 15.70
C GLY A 341 -13.51 -23.39 14.60
N ASN A 342 -12.42 -24.16 14.63
CA ASN A 342 -11.47 -24.37 13.52
C ASN A 342 -10.81 -23.15 12.84
N ALA A 343 -10.99 -21.91 13.29
CA ALA A 343 -10.36 -20.74 12.67
C ALA A 343 -8.85 -20.72 12.98
N GLN A 344 -8.00 -21.12 12.02
CA GLN A 344 -6.54 -21.10 12.15
C GLN A 344 -5.98 -19.66 12.28
N LYS A 345 -4.73 -19.55 12.76
CA LYS A 345 -4.04 -18.27 13.01
C LYS A 345 -3.92 -17.47 11.71
N ILE A 346 -4.66 -16.36 11.59
CA ILE A 346 -4.56 -15.47 10.43
C ILE A 346 -3.17 -14.83 10.41
N GLU A 347 -2.35 -15.19 9.42
CA GLU A 347 -1.14 -14.43 9.08
C GLU A 347 -1.57 -13.15 8.35
N ILE A 348 -1.68 -12.07 9.09
CA ILE A 348 -1.83 -10.73 8.50
C ILE A 348 -0.42 -10.12 8.46
N PRO A 349 0.19 -9.97 7.28
CA PRO A 349 1.46 -9.28 7.15
C PRO A 349 1.19 -7.78 7.34
N MET A 350 1.19 -7.32 8.59
CA MET A 350 0.94 -5.92 8.91
C MET A 350 1.97 -5.38 9.91
N ILE A 351 3.24 -5.64 9.67
CA ILE A 351 4.31 -4.87 10.30
C ILE A 351 5.30 -4.49 9.20
N TYR A 352 5.12 -3.28 8.66
CA TYR A 352 6.18 -2.64 7.88
C TYR A 352 7.08 -1.90 8.87
N PHE A 353 8.35 -2.30 8.95
CA PHE A 353 9.38 -1.52 9.64
C PHE A 353 9.70 -0.30 8.76
N PHE A 354 9.34 0.88 9.23
CA PHE A 354 9.46 2.13 8.49
C PHE A 354 10.43 3.08 9.17
N VAL A 355 11.29 3.72 8.38
CA VAL A 355 12.28 4.68 8.89
C VAL A 355 12.11 6.00 8.15
N LEU A 356 11.79 7.06 8.89
CA LEU A 356 11.79 8.43 8.41
C LEU A 356 13.00 9.16 8.98
N ILE A 357 13.80 9.79 8.12
CA ILE A 357 14.96 10.59 8.55
C ILE A 357 14.65 12.05 8.26
N PHE A 358 15.00 12.95 9.19
CA PHE A 358 14.70 14.39 9.07
C PHE A 358 15.30 15.01 7.80
N GLY A 359 16.42 14.46 7.33
CA GLY A 359 17.03 14.78 6.04
C GLY A 359 17.87 16.05 6.03
N GLU A 360 17.88 16.83 7.11
CA GLU A 360 18.83 17.92 7.32
C GLU A 360 20.04 17.41 8.12
N SER A 361 21.24 17.72 7.65
CA SER A 361 22.50 17.25 8.26
C SER A 361 23.34 18.34 8.93
N HIS A 362 23.08 19.61 8.62
CA HIS A 362 23.85 20.76 9.10
C HIS A 362 23.00 21.74 9.93
N GLY A 363 21.79 21.35 10.31
CA GLY A 363 20.97 22.00 11.33
C GLY A 363 21.37 21.57 12.74
N VAL A 364 20.56 21.92 13.74
CA VAL A 364 20.85 21.69 15.18
C VAL A 364 21.16 20.23 15.52
N ALA A 365 20.44 19.30 14.89
CA ALA A 365 20.63 17.86 15.06
C ALA A 365 20.25 17.13 13.77
N ILE A 366 20.74 15.90 13.63
CA ILE A 366 20.19 14.92 12.70
C ILE A 366 19.29 13.96 13.48
N GLY A 367 18.35 13.29 12.84
CA GLY A 367 17.45 12.40 13.57
C GLY A 367 16.46 11.70 12.67
N GLY A 368 15.61 10.90 13.30
CA GLY A 368 14.59 10.15 12.59
C GLY A 368 13.52 9.57 13.51
N VAL A 369 12.53 8.95 12.88
CA VAL A 369 11.45 8.22 13.49
C VAL A 369 11.45 6.82 12.90
N ILE A 370 11.47 5.81 13.77
CA ILE A 370 11.32 4.40 13.42
C ILE A 370 9.92 3.98 13.83
N ASP A 371 9.13 3.49 12.89
CA ASP A 371 7.77 3.00 13.12
C ASP A 371 7.65 1.53 12.73
N GLY A 372 6.66 0.83 13.30
CA GLY A 372 6.48 -0.60 13.08
C GLY A 372 7.43 -1.50 13.87
N CYS A 373 8.14 -0.97 14.88
CA CYS A 373 8.92 -1.81 15.79
C CYS A 373 7.97 -2.51 16.79
N PRO A 374 7.99 -3.86 16.92
CA PRO A 374 7.10 -4.57 17.85
C PRO A 374 7.33 -4.14 19.31
N ALA A 375 6.27 -4.17 20.13
CA ALA A 375 6.37 -3.88 21.57
C ALA A 375 7.06 -5.03 22.33
N GLY A 376 7.75 -4.69 23.43
CA GLY A 376 8.34 -5.64 24.37
C GLY A 376 9.73 -6.14 23.99
N ILE A 377 10.35 -5.60 22.93
CA ILE A 377 11.72 -5.95 22.53
C ILE A 377 12.70 -5.21 23.44
N GLU A 378 13.64 -5.95 24.02
CA GLU A 378 14.72 -5.37 24.82
C GLU A 378 15.73 -4.66 23.91
N VAL A 379 16.00 -3.40 24.21
CA VAL A 379 16.88 -2.52 23.44
C VAL A 379 18.10 -2.17 24.29
N ASN A 380 19.26 -2.61 23.85
CA ASN A 380 20.54 -2.25 24.43
C ASN A 380 21.07 -0.98 23.74
N LEU A 381 21.09 0.12 24.49
CA LEU A 381 21.54 1.43 24.01
C LEU A 381 23.05 1.46 23.73
N ASP A 382 23.85 0.71 24.50
CA ASP A 382 25.31 0.65 24.31
C ASP A 382 25.68 -0.01 22.98
N LYS A 383 24.93 -1.04 22.55
CA LYS A 383 25.10 -1.65 21.22
C LYS A 383 24.77 -0.68 20.08
N ILE A 384 23.77 0.18 20.26
CA ILE A 384 23.44 1.21 19.26
C ILE A 384 24.57 2.23 19.17
N GLN A 385 25.10 2.66 20.31
CA GLN A 385 26.23 3.58 20.35
C GLN A 385 27.49 2.97 19.75
N PHE A 386 27.75 1.68 20.00
CA PHE A 386 28.86 0.95 19.38
C PHE A 386 28.78 0.95 17.84
N GLU A 387 27.61 0.70 17.27
CA GLU A 387 27.40 0.75 15.80
C GLU A 387 27.63 2.16 15.23
N LEU A 388 27.16 3.20 15.93
CA LEU A 388 27.45 4.59 15.57
C LEU A 388 28.96 4.89 15.63
N ASP A 389 29.62 4.42 16.68
CA ASP A 389 31.05 4.61 16.86
C ASP A 389 31.84 3.92 15.74
N ARG A 390 31.46 2.73 15.27
CA ARG A 390 32.12 2.07 14.11
C ARG A 390 32.16 2.96 12.86
N ARG A 391 31.19 3.86 12.67
CA ARG A 391 31.12 4.77 11.50
C ARG A 391 31.80 6.12 11.75
N LYS A 392 32.06 6.47 13.00
CA LYS A 392 32.54 7.78 13.45
C LYS A 392 33.84 8.20 12.75
N PRO A 393 33.95 9.46 12.28
CA PRO A 393 35.19 9.98 11.73
C PRO A 393 36.29 10.07 12.81
N GLY A 394 37.55 10.10 12.38
CA GLY A 394 38.68 10.41 13.27
C GLY A 394 39.29 9.23 14.04
N GLN A 395 38.84 8.00 13.78
CA GLN A 395 39.32 6.81 14.49
C GLN A 395 40.72 6.34 14.05
N SER A 396 41.16 6.67 12.84
CA SER A 396 42.43 6.18 12.31
C SER A 396 43.11 7.13 11.33
N ALA A 397 44.39 6.87 11.04
CA ALA A 397 45.18 7.64 10.08
C ALA A 397 44.74 7.46 8.61
N ILE A 398 43.77 6.59 8.32
CA ILE A 398 43.25 6.37 6.95
C ILE A 398 41.85 6.94 6.72
N VAL A 399 41.22 7.52 7.74
CA VAL A 399 39.95 8.24 7.64
C VAL A 399 40.13 9.73 7.95
N THR A 400 39.10 10.52 7.66
CA THR A 400 38.99 11.94 7.97
C THR A 400 39.18 12.16 9.47
N GLN A 401 39.84 13.25 9.86
CA GLN A 401 40.23 13.52 11.26
C GLN A 401 39.21 14.41 11.99
N ARG A 402 37.95 14.41 11.57
CA ARG A 402 36.89 15.15 12.27
C ARG A 402 36.53 14.44 13.57
N LYS A 403 36.23 15.20 14.62
CA LYS A 403 35.72 14.69 15.89
C LYS A 403 34.28 15.18 16.05
N GLU A 404 33.34 14.24 16.04
CA GLU A 404 31.91 14.45 16.32
C GLU A 404 31.54 13.44 17.42
N SER A 405 30.81 13.84 18.47
CA SER A 405 30.50 12.93 19.58
C SER A 405 29.61 11.76 19.15
N ASP A 406 28.69 12.00 18.21
CA ASP A 406 27.73 11.03 17.65
C ASP A 406 26.88 10.34 18.72
N MET A 407 26.53 11.06 19.79
CA MET A 407 25.67 10.54 20.86
C MET A 407 24.20 10.60 20.45
N VAL A 408 23.52 9.45 20.44
CA VAL A 408 22.09 9.37 20.17
C VAL A 408 21.26 9.68 21.42
N GLN A 409 20.20 10.46 21.24
CA GLN A 409 19.18 10.77 22.24
C GLN A 409 17.83 10.25 21.76
N PHE A 410 17.21 9.36 22.52
CA PHE A 410 15.87 8.85 22.25
C PHE A 410 14.82 9.75 22.88
N LEU A 411 13.82 10.14 22.09
CA LEU A 411 12.74 11.05 22.48
C LEU A 411 11.43 10.33 22.78
N SER A 412 11.20 9.16 22.16
CA SER A 412 9.97 8.38 22.33
C SER A 412 10.19 6.90 22.01
N GLY A 413 9.17 6.07 22.27
CA GLY A 413 9.10 4.67 21.79
C GLY A 413 9.88 3.65 22.62
N ILE A 414 10.80 4.09 23.49
CA ILE A 414 11.56 3.24 24.42
C ILE A 414 11.26 3.65 25.86
N PHE A 415 10.90 2.67 26.69
CA PHE A 415 10.68 2.84 28.13
C PHE A 415 11.31 1.66 28.88
N GLU A 416 12.11 1.93 29.91
CA GLU A 416 12.83 0.90 30.69
C GLU A 416 13.63 -0.09 29.79
N ASN A 417 14.35 0.44 28.80
CA ASN A 417 15.09 -0.35 27.80
C ASN A 417 14.22 -1.33 26.99
N LYS A 418 12.92 -1.12 26.90
CA LYS A 418 12.01 -1.91 26.07
C LYS A 418 11.26 -1.05 25.07
N THR A 419 11.04 -1.59 23.88
CA THR A 419 10.17 -0.96 22.88
C THR A 419 8.72 -0.99 23.37
N THR A 420 8.01 0.10 23.14
CA THR A 420 6.61 0.26 23.59
C THR A 420 5.60 -0.06 22.49
N GLY A 421 6.05 -0.27 21.25
CA GLY A 421 5.19 -0.49 20.08
C GLY A 421 4.67 0.79 19.42
N VAL A 422 4.98 1.97 19.98
CA VAL A 422 4.73 3.28 19.35
C VAL A 422 6.01 3.78 18.64
N PRO A 423 5.93 4.79 17.77
CA PRO A 423 7.09 5.28 17.02
C PRO A 423 8.26 5.70 17.91
N ILE A 424 9.46 5.23 17.57
CA ILE A 424 10.73 5.54 18.23
C ILE A 424 11.34 6.76 17.55
N GLY A 425 11.21 7.93 18.18
CA GLY A 425 11.85 9.17 17.75
C GLY A 425 13.23 9.32 18.38
N PHE A 426 14.23 9.76 17.61
CA PHE A 426 15.58 9.99 18.10
C PHE A 426 16.27 11.15 17.39
N ILE A 427 17.26 11.75 18.07
CA ILE A 427 18.13 12.79 17.53
C ILE A 427 19.59 12.53 17.88
N ILE A 428 20.50 13.07 17.07
CA ILE A 428 21.95 13.10 17.28
C ILE A 428 22.36 14.57 17.12
N PRO A 429 22.63 15.29 18.23
CA PRO A 429 23.02 16.69 18.19
C PRO A 429 24.31 16.92 17.40
N ASN A 430 24.39 18.04 16.68
CA ASN A 430 25.62 18.44 15.98
C ASN A 430 26.42 19.43 16.85
N GLU A 431 27.65 19.06 17.23
CA GLU A 431 28.47 19.87 18.16
C GLU A 431 29.43 20.85 17.45
N ASN A 432 29.81 20.60 16.20
CA ASN A 432 30.85 21.35 15.48
C ASN A 432 30.33 22.03 14.20
N HIS A 433 29.53 23.08 14.34
CA HIS A 433 29.09 23.92 13.21
C HIS A 433 30.09 25.03 12.87
N HIS A 434 31.24 24.69 12.29
CA HIS A 434 32.10 25.70 11.65
C HIS A 434 31.58 26.05 10.25
N SER A 435 30.50 26.83 10.21
CA SER A 435 29.83 27.28 8.97
C SER A 435 30.69 28.15 8.06
N LYS A 436 31.79 28.74 8.56
CA LYS A 436 32.68 29.65 7.82
C LYS A 436 33.56 28.96 6.78
N ASP A 437 33.84 27.67 6.93
CA ASP A 437 34.78 26.94 6.05
C ASP A 437 34.24 26.71 4.63
N TYR A 438 32.92 26.84 4.44
CA TYR A 438 32.23 26.48 3.19
C TYR A 438 31.78 27.68 2.33
N ASN A 439 32.00 28.92 2.79
CA ASN A 439 31.53 30.12 2.07
C ASN A 439 32.11 30.25 0.66
N HIS A 440 33.32 29.73 0.43
CA HIS A 440 33.97 29.70 -0.89
C HIS A 440 33.28 28.77 -1.91
N LEU A 441 32.35 27.92 -1.47
CA LEU A 441 31.58 26.99 -2.31
C LEU A 441 30.17 27.48 -2.59
N LYS A 442 29.79 28.68 -2.12
CA LYS A 442 28.43 29.20 -2.23
C LYS A 442 27.93 29.21 -3.67
N ASP A 443 28.74 29.72 -4.58
CA ASP A 443 28.38 29.90 -5.98
C ASP A 443 29.02 28.87 -6.93
N ASN A 444 29.86 27.97 -6.41
CA ASN A 444 30.59 26.99 -7.20
C ASN A 444 29.87 25.62 -7.21
N TYR A 445 29.94 24.90 -8.32
CA TYR A 445 29.56 23.49 -8.39
C TYR A 445 30.80 22.62 -8.22
N ARG A 446 30.82 21.70 -7.24
CA ARG A 446 31.95 20.77 -7.11
C ARG A 446 31.77 19.61 -8.10
N PRO A 447 32.84 19.19 -8.81
CA PRO A 447 32.78 18.03 -9.68
C PRO A 447 32.26 16.79 -8.94
N SER A 448 31.36 16.04 -9.59
CA SER A 448 30.82 14.78 -9.05
C SER A 448 30.06 14.86 -7.71
N HIS A 449 29.69 16.08 -7.27
CA HIS A 449 28.79 16.35 -6.14
C HIS A 449 27.35 16.60 -6.61
N ALA A 450 26.41 16.57 -5.67
CA ALA A 450 24.99 16.81 -5.94
C ALA A 450 24.64 18.31 -6.13
N ASP A 451 25.65 19.18 -6.06
CA ASP A 451 25.56 20.62 -6.04
C ASP A 451 24.71 21.22 -7.17
N PHE A 452 24.97 20.84 -8.42
CA PHE A 452 24.23 21.34 -9.59
C PHE A 452 22.81 20.79 -9.64
N VAL A 453 22.65 19.47 -9.46
CA VAL A 453 21.35 18.81 -9.57
C VAL A 453 20.39 19.20 -8.44
N TYR A 454 20.89 19.53 -7.24
CA TYR A 454 20.05 20.05 -6.16
C TYR A 454 19.57 21.46 -6.46
N ASP A 455 20.43 22.31 -7.01
CA ASP A 455 20.06 23.67 -7.39
C ASP A 455 19.00 23.64 -8.50
N GLN A 456 19.18 22.81 -9.53
CA GLN A 456 18.20 22.64 -10.61
C GLN A 456 16.88 22.01 -10.15
N LYS A 457 16.92 21.05 -9.21
CA LYS A 457 15.71 20.34 -8.75
C LYS A 457 14.87 21.17 -7.78
N TYR A 458 15.51 21.92 -6.88
CA TYR A 458 14.83 22.60 -5.77
C TYR A 458 14.88 24.13 -5.85
N GLY A 459 15.70 24.72 -6.73
CA GLY A 459 15.89 26.17 -6.86
C GLY A 459 16.62 26.83 -5.68
N HIS A 460 16.83 26.09 -4.59
CA HIS A 460 17.54 26.56 -3.40
C HIS A 460 18.39 25.44 -2.80
N ARG A 461 19.71 25.65 -2.79
CA ARG A 461 20.71 24.69 -2.33
C ARG A 461 21.38 25.15 -1.04
N ASP A 462 21.49 24.24 -0.06
CA ASP A 462 22.44 24.42 1.04
C ASP A 462 23.88 24.14 0.59
N TYR A 463 24.59 25.22 0.23
CA TYR A 463 25.97 25.17 -0.25
C TYR A 463 26.98 24.66 0.79
N LYS A 464 26.59 24.54 2.07
CA LYS A 464 27.46 23.97 3.12
C LYS A 464 27.72 22.47 2.91
N GLY A 465 27.04 21.85 1.95
CA GLY A 465 27.02 20.39 1.81
C GLY A 465 26.08 19.74 2.83
N GLY A 466 25.13 20.52 3.36
CA GLY A 466 24.06 20.06 4.23
C GLY A 466 22.85 19.53 3.47
N GLY A 467 21.99 18.82 4.19
CA GLY A 467 20.80 18.16 3.65
C GLY A 467 21.01 16.67 3.32
N ARG A 468 20.11 16.16 2.46
CA ARG A 468 19.94 14.73 2.12
C ARG A 468 21.07 14.13 1.27
N SER A 469 21.95 14.97 0.72
CA SER A 469 23.14 14.54 -0.02
C SER A 469 24.35 14.30 0.86
N SER A 470 24.27 14.63 2.16
CA SER A 470 25.39 14.51 3.08
C SER A 470 25.56 13.08 3.59
N ALA A 471 26.80 12.59 3.59
CA ALA A 471 27.14 11.33 4.25
C ALA A 471 26.90 11.36 5.77
N ARG A 472 26.60 12.53 6.36
CA ARG A 472 26.18 12.65 7.76
C ARG A 472 24.81 12.01 8.03
N GLU A 473 23.93 12.02 7.03
CA GLU A 473 22.58 11.43 7.10
C GLU A 473 22.62 9.93 7.44
N THR A 474 23.68 9.22 7.04
CA THR A 474 23.81 7.78 7.30
C THR A 474 23.96 7.41 8.78
N ALA A 475 24.29 8.35 9.67
CA ALA A 475 24.26 8.09 11.11
C ALA A 475 22.84 7.76 11.60
N ALA A 476 21.81 8.44 11.07
CA ALA A 476 20.43 8.11 11.42
C ALA A 476 20.02 6.71 10.92
N ARG A 477 20.55 6.30 9.75
CA ARG A 477 20.36 4.94 9.22
C ARG A 477 21.00 3.89 10.10
N ILE A 478 22.18 4.17 10.67
CA ILE A 478 22.86 3.26 11.60
C ILE A 478 22.06 3.07 12.89
N VAL A 479 21.47 4.13 13.45
CA VAL A 479 20.57 3.98 14.62
C VAL A 479 19.42 3.03 14.30
N ALA A 480 18.77 3.23 13.16
CA ALA A 480 17.67 2.38 12.74
C ALA A 480 18.09 0.92 12.50
N GLY A 481 19.21 0.71 11.79
CA GLY A 481 19.76 -0.62 11.54
C GLY A 481 20.23 -1.33 12.82
N ALA A 482 20.79 -0.59 13.79
CA ALA A 482 21.18 -1.15 15.08
C ALA A 482 19.98 -1.61 15.92
N ILE A 483 18.83 -0.93 15.78
CA ILE A 483 17.56 -1.40 16.37
C ILE A 483 17.04 -2.61 15.58
N ALA A 484 17.03 -2.56 14.24
CA ALA A 484 16.60 -3.69 13.40
C ALA A 484 17.41 -4.97 13.66
N LYS A 485 18.73 -4.88 13.80
CA LYS A 485 19.62 -5.99 14.22
C LYS A 485 19.19 -6.59 15.57
N GLN A 486 18.75 -5.77 16.51
CA GLN A 486 18.27 -6.24 17.83
C GLN A 486 16.87 -6.86 17.77
N VAL A 487 16.04 -6.45 16.81
CA VAL A 487 14.76 -7.11 16.50
C VAL A 487 15.02 -8.49 15.85
N LEU A 488 16.00 -8.56 14.96
CA LEU A 488 16.38 -9.76 14.21
C LEU A 488 17.42 -10.61 14.96
N GLN A 489 17.16 -10.97 16.22
CA GLN A 489 18.14 -11.62 17.11
C GLN A 489 18.79 -12.91 16.56
N ASN A 490 18.12 -13.61 15.65
CA ASN A 490 18.61 -14.86 15.07
C ASN A 490 19.34 -14.67 13.74
N VAL A 491 19.40 -13.46 13.18
CA VAL A 491 20.02 -13.16 11.89
C VAL A 491 21.30 -12.38 12.14
N GLU A 492 22.41 -12.84 11.56
CA GLU A 492 23.72 -12.22 11.75
C GLU A 492 24.15 -11.47 10.49
N PHE A 493 24.74 -10.28 10.67
CA PHE A 493 25.17 -9.40 9.58
C PHE A 493 26.65 -9.13 9.68
N TYR A 494 27.41 -9.48 8.63
CA TYR A 494 28.85 -9.30 8.56
C TYR A 494 29.22 -8.49 7.32
N GLY A 495 29.58 -7.23 7.49
CA GLY A 495 30.12 -6.39 6.43
C GLY A 495 31.64 -6.31 6.52
N TYR A 496 32.34 -6.32 5.39
CA TYR A 496 33.80 -6.14 5.36
C TYR A 496 34.28 -5.59 4.02
N VAL A 497 35.48 -5.01 4.03
CA VAL A 497 36.11 -4.49 2.81
C VAL A 497 36.78 -5.63 2.04
N SER A 498 36.31 -5.87 0.82
CA SER A 498 36.81 -6.95 -0.04
C SER A 498 37.69 -6.46 -1.18
N ALA A 499 37.61 -5.17 -1.55
CA ALA A 499 38.50 -4.57 -2.53
C ALA A 499 38.78 -3.09 -2.25
N VAL A 500 39.98 -2.63 -2.60
CA VAL A 500 40.38 -1.22 -2.62
C VAL A 500 41.23 -1.00 -3.87
N GLY A 501 40.75 -0.14 -4.78
CA GLY A 501 41.44 0.09 -6.05
C GLY A 501 41.63 -1.18 -6.87
N ASN A 502 42.89 -1.51 -7.17
CA ASN A 502 43.29 -2.71 -7.89
C ASN A 502 43.55 -3.94 -6.99
N LEU A 503 43.41 -3.81 -5.67
CA LEU A 503 43.59 -4.90 -4.71
C LEU A 503 42.22 -5.52 -4.40
N GLN A 504 42.09 -6.83 -4.57
CA GLN A 504 40.85 -7.58 -4.32
C GLN A 504 41.17 -8.89 -3.58
N LEU A 505 40.26 -9.29 -2.68
CA LEU A 505 40.29 -10.62 -2.06
C LEU A 505 39.95 -11.71 -3.09
N ASN A 506 40.79 -12.74 -3.14
CA ASN A 506 40.57 -13.92 -3.98
C ASN A 506 39.91 -15.09 -3.22
N LYS A 507 39.71 -14.95 -1.90
CA LYS A 507 39.10 -15.99 -1.04
C LYS A 507 37.59 -15.79 -0.94
N SER A 508 36.85 -16.89 -0.87
CA SER A 508 35.42 -16.89 -0.57
C SER A 508 35.17 -16.46 0.89
N TYR A 509 34.01 -15.86 1.18
CA TYR A 509 33.63 -15.51 2.56
C TYR A 509 33.58 -16.73 3.50
N GLN A 510 33.40 -17.92 2.96
CA GLN A 510 33.38 -19.18 3.71
C GLN A 510 34.78 -19.61 4.21
N GLU A 511 35.84 -19.08 3.60
CA GLU A 511 37.24 -19.35 3.97
C GLU A 511 37.81 -18.27 4.90
N LEU A 512 37.02 -17.24 5.21
CA LEU A 512 37.42 -16.08 6.00
C LEU A 512 36.83 -16.17 7.40
N ASP A 513 37.62 -15.77 8.40
CA ASP A 513 37.12 -15.54 9.75
C ASP A 513 36.48 -14.15 9.82
N LEU A 514 35.16 -14.09 9.66
CA LEU A 514 34.40 -12.84 9.68
C LEU A 514 34.40 -12.15 11.06
N SER A 515 34.84 -12.83 12.13
CA SER A 515 34.97 -12.20 13.45
C SER A 515 36.15 -11.23 13.54
N SER A 516 37.17 -11.42 12.69
CA SER A 516 38.40 -10.60 12.65
C SER A 516 38.25 -9.25 11.92
N VAL A 517 37.03 -8.91 11.45
CA VAL A 517 36.79 -7.71 10.64
C VAL A 517 37.20 -6.43 11.37
N GLU A 518 36.97 -6.32 12.68
CA GLU A 518 37.32 -5.10 13.43
C GLU A 518 38.78 -5.06 13.92
N ASP A 519 39.58 -6.10 13.67
CA ASP A 519 40.99 -6.19 14.13
C ASP A 519 41.92 -5.20 13.42
N ASN A 520 41.47 -4.61 12.32
CA ASN A 520 42.26 -3.68 11.54
C ASN A 520 41.43 -2.50 11.01
N ILE A 521 42.14 -1.38 10.80
CA ILE A 521 41.52 -0.09 10.45
C ILE A 521 40.82 -0.05 9.09
N VAL A 522 41.13 -0.98 8.18
CA VAL A 522 40.49 -1.06 6.85
C VAL A 522 39.28 -2.01 6.84
N ARG A 523 39.07 -2.78 7.91
CA ARG A 523 37.98 -3.74 8.08
C ARG A 523 37.98 -4.88 7.07
N CYS A 524 39.14 -5.47 6.83
CA CYS A 524 39.31 -6.63 5.96
C CYS A 524 39.73 -7.86 6.79
N PRO A 525 39.02 -9.00 6.74
CA PRO A 525 39.32 -10.17 7.56
C PRO A 525 40.61 -10.91 7.15
N ASP A 526 41.17 -10.63 5.96
CA ASP A 526 42.50 -11.14 5.59
C ASP A 526 43.59 -10.11 5.93
N GLN A 527 44.34 -10.38 7.00
CA GLN A 527 45.35 -9.45 7.53
C GLN A 527 46.45 -9.08 6.51
N LYS A 528 46.88 -10.03 5.66
CA LYS A 528 47.90 -9.75 4.63
C LYS A 528 47.36 -8.82 3.55
N MET A 529 46.10 -8.98 3.18
CA MET A 529 45.45 -8.08 2.23
C MET A 529 45.15 -6.72 2.88
N ALA A 530 44.72 -6.70 4.14
CA ALA A 530 44.45 -5.50 4.91
C ALA A 530 45.67 -4.55 4.94
N GLU A 531 46.87 -5.07 5.22
CA GLU A 531 48.11 -4.28 5.20
C GLU A 531 48.40 -3.65 3.83
N LYS A 532 48.21 -4.41 2.75
CA LYS A 532 48.37 -3.91 1.38
C LYS A 532 47.38 -2.79 1.07
N MET A 533 46.10 -2.99 1.43
CA MET A 533 45.06 -1.97 1.26
C MET A 533 45.36 -0.71 2.06
N ILE A 534 45.80 -0.83 3.32
CA ILE A 534 46.19 0.30 4.17
C ILE A 534 47.34 1.09 3.53
N ASN A 535 48.36 0.40 3.02
CA ASN A 535 49.49 1.05 2.37
C ASN A 535 49.08 1.76 1.08
N LEU A 536 48.19 1.17 0.28
CA LEU A 536 47.64 1.81 -0.91
C LEU A 536 46.84 3.07 -0.57
N ILE A 537 45.96 3.01 0.42
CA ILE A 537 45.17 4.18 0.88
C ILE A 537 46.10 5.30 1.38
N LYS A 538 47.14 4.96 2.15
CA LYS A 538 48.15 5.93 2.59
C LYS A 538 48.91 6.56 1.44
N LYS A 539 49.25 5.78 0.40
CA LYS A 539 49.95 6.27 -0.80
C LYS A 539 49.07 7.28 -1.55
N VAL A 540 47.83 6.90 -1.88
CA VAL A 540 46.87 7.75 -2.59
C VAL A 540 46.56 9.03 -1.80
N ARG A 541 46.45 8.94 -0.46
CA ARG A 541 46.30 10.11 0.40
C ARG A 541 47.47 11.09 0.28
N LYS A 542 48.72 10.60 0.18
CA LYS A 542 49.91 11.45 0.00
C LYS A 542 49.95 12.11 -1.38
N GLU A 543 49.39 11.46 -2.39
CA GLU A 543 49.22 12.00 -3.75
C GLU A 543 48.12 13.08 -3.81
N GLY A 544 47.35 13.27 -2.73
CA GLY A 544 46.25 14.23 -2.68
C GLY A 544 44.98 13.76 -3.39
N ASP A 545 44.92 12.48 -3.75
CA ASP A 545 43.80 11.86 -4.46
C ASP A 545 43.01 10.90 -3.54
N THR A 546 42.00 10.23 -4.09
CA THR A 546 41.13 9.28 -3.38
C THR A 546 40.93 8.01 -4.19
N ILE A 547 40.52 6.93 -3.53
CA ILE A 547 40.33 5.63 -4.17
C ILE A 547 39.02 4.99 -3.75
N GLY A 548 38.38 4.30 -4.69
CA GLY A 548 37.16 3.52 -4.47
C GLY A 548 37.44 2.11 -3.96
N GLY A 549 36.39 1.32 -3.79
CA GLY A 549 36.51 -0.05 -3.32
C GLY A 549 35.17 -0.77 -3.26
N ILE A 550 35.19 -1.98 -2.72
CA ILE A 550 34.02 -2.85 -2.57
C ILE A 550 33.87 -3.25 -1.11
N VAL A 551 32.64 -3.15 -0.61
CA VAL A 551 32.21 -3.74 0.66
C VAL A 551 31.40 -4.99 0.34
N THR A 552 31.79 -6.12 0.88
CA THR A 552 31.00 -7.35 0.85
C THR A 552 30.21 -7.47 2.13
N CYS A 553 28.95 -7.89 2.04
CA CYS A 553 28.11 -8.18 3.18
C CYS A 553 27.61 -9.62 3.09
N VAL A 554 27.62 -10.33 4.21
CA VAL A 554 27.07 -11.67 4.38
C VAL A 554 26.03 -11.64 5.49
N ILE A 555 24.83 -12.12 5.21
CA ILE A 555 23.73 -12.27 6.15
C ILE A 555 23.53 -13.77 6.38
N LYS A 556 23.73 -14.21 7.61
CA LYS A 556 23.59 -15.63 8.00
C LYS A 556 22.30 -15.86 8.76
N ASN A 557 21.87 -17.13 8.80
CA ASN A 557 20.69 -17.59 9.53
C ASN A 557 19.38 -16.90 9.07
N VAL A 558 19.30 -16.57 7.78
CA VAL A 558 18.11 -15.92 7.21
C VAL A 558 16.99 -16.95 7.11
N PRO A 559 15.80 -16.70 7.68
CA PRO A 559 14.69 -17.64 7.57
C PRO A 559 14.24 -17.77 6.11
N ILE A 560 13.78 -18.97 5.73
CA ILE A 560 13.20 -19.24 4.41
C ILE A 560 11.88 -18.46 4.28
N GLY A 561 11.66 -17.80 3.15
CA GLY A 561 10.37 -17.15 2.86
C GLY A 561 10.33 -15.62 2.96
N LEU A 562 11.45 -14.94 3.22
CA LEU A 562 11.51 -13.48 3.21
C LEU A 562 11.56 -12.93 1.78
N GLY A 563 10.70 -11.95 1.48
CA GLY A 563 10.62 -11.26 0.18
C GLY A 563 9.31 -11.50 -0.55
N ASP A 564 8.89 -10.53 -1.35
CA ASP A 564 7.68 -10.62 -2.18
C ASP A 564 8.05 -10.95 -3.64
N PRO A 565 7.44 -11.94 -4.30
CA PRO A 565 7.89 -12.45 -5.59
C PRO A 565 7.78 -11.48 -6.79
N VAL A 566 7.18 -10.29 -6.67
CA VAL A 566 6.97 -9.38 -7.82
C VAL A 566 7.65 -8.02 -7.64
N PHE A 567 7.07 -7.12 -6.84
CA PHE A 567 7.52 -5.72 -6.74
C PHE A 567 8.50 -5.49 -5.58
N ASP A 568 8.37 -6.25 -4.50
CA ASP A 568 9.19 -6.11 -3.30
C ASP A 568 10.08 -7.35 -3.09
N LYS A 569 10.68 -7.84 -4.18
CA LYS A 569 11.67 -8.93 -4.16
C LYS A 569 12.80 -8.59 -3.21
N LEU A 570 13.27 -9.56 -2.44
CA LEU A 570 14.28 -9.33 -1.40
C LEU A 570 15.56 -8.71 -1.96
N HIS A 571 16.11 -9.25 -3.05
CA HIS A 571 17.29 -8.69 -3.72
C HIS A 571 17.04 -7.29 -4.31
N ALA A 572 15.81 -6.99 -4.74
CA ALA A 572 15.46 -5.67 -5.26
C ALA A 572 15.41 -4.63 -4.12
N LYS A 573 14.88 -5.00 -2.95
CA LYS A 573 14.90 -4.16 -1.74
C LYS A 573 16.32 -3.94 -1.23
N LEU A 574 17.13 -4.99 -1.15
CA LEU A 574 18.55 -4.88 -0.82
C LEU A 574 19.29 -3.98 -1.83
N GLY A 575 19.04 -4.16 -3.13
CA GLY A 575 19.61 -3.32 -4.17
C GLY A 575 19.21 -1.84 -4.01
N GLN A 576 17.94 -1.56 -3.76
CA GLN A 576 17.45 -0.20 -3.50
C GLN A 576 18.12 0.40 -2.25
N ALA A 577 18.21 -0.36 -1.16
CA ALA A 577 18.84 0.04 0.09
C ALA A 577 20.31 0.40 -0.15
N MET A 578 21.09 -0.48 -0.77
CA MET A 578 22.52 -0.27 -1.01
C MET A 578 22.80 0.85 -2.01
N LEU A 579 22.06 0.91 -3.13
CA LEU A 579 22.23 1.97 -4.15
C LEU A 579 21.84 3.36 -3.62
N SER A 580 21.07 3.44 -2.54
CA SER A 580 20.72 4.72 -1.89
C SER A 580 21.85 5.30 -1.02
N ILE A 581 22.89 4.51 -0.70
CA ILE A 581 24.03 4.96 0.08
C ILE A 581 24.90 5.89 -0.78
N ASN A 582 25.39 6.99 -0.20
CA ASN A 582 26.25 7.92 -0.93
C ASN A 582 27.50 7.22 -1.47
N ALA A 583 27.94 7.65 -2.66
CA ALA A 583 29.07 7.10 -3.40
C ALA A 583 28.91 5.67 -3.95
N VAL A 584 27.81 4.97 -3.68
CA VAL A 584 27.55 3.67 -4.31
C VAL A 584 27.27 3.83 -5.80
N LYS A 585 27.83 2.91 -6.60
CA LYS A 585 27.67 2.83 -8.06
C LYS A 585 27.32 1.45 -8.58
N GLY A 586 27.39 0.42 -7.74
CA GLY A 586 27.03 -0.93 -8.13
C GLY A 586 26.57 -1.75 -6.92
N PHE A 587 25.65 -2.67 -7.20
CA PHE A 587 25.19 -3.70 -6.28
C PHE A 587 25.09 -5.00 -7.08
N GLU A 588 25.72 -6.05 -6.57
CA GLU A 588 25.59 -7.40 -7.11
C GLU A 588 25.41 -8.37 -5.94
N TYR A 589 24.65 -9.44 -6.14
CA TYR A 589 24.37 -10.45 -5.12
C TYR A 589 24.61 -11.85 -5.67
N GLY A 590 24.90 -12.79 -4.77
CA GLY A 590 25.32 -14.13 -5.17
C GLY A 590 26.56 -14.09 -6.04
N SER A 591 26.57 -14.94 -7.07
CA SER A 591 27.60 -14.94 -8.12
C SER A 591 27.70 -13.63 -8.92
N GLY A 592 26.71 -12.73 -8.82
CA GLY A 592 26.77 -11.39 -9.41
C GLY A 592 27.10 -11.39 -10.90
N PHE A 593 27.97 -10.48 -11.33
CA PHE A 593 28.39 -10.40 -12.73
C PHE A 593 29.27 -11.57 -13.19
N SER A 594 29.81 -12.39 -12.28
CA SER A 594 30.59 -13.57 -12.67
C SER A 594 29.74 -14.66 -13.31
N SER A 595 28.43 -14.69 -13.01
CA SER A 595 27.47 -15.66 -13.54
C SER A 595 27.40 -15.70 -15.07
N ILE A 596 27.66 -14.57 -15.75
CA ILE A 596 27.59 -14.48 -17.21
C ILE A 596 28.63 -15.37 -17.92
N LYS A 597 29.66 -15.83 -17.20
CA LYS A 597 30.72 -16.70 -17.71
C LYS A 597 30.40 -18.19 -17.55
N MET A 598 29.28 -18.54 -16.90
CA MET A 598 28.90 -19.89 -16.54
C MET A 598 27.72 -20.38 -17.39
N LYS A 599 27.68 -21.68 -17.68
CA LYS A 599 26.49 -22.33 -18.24
C LYS A 599 25.47 -22.60 -17.14
N GLY A 600 24.19 -22.74 -17.49
CA GLY A 600 23.15 -23.13 -16.52
C GLY A 600 23.48 -24.43 -15.78
N SER A 601 24.09 -25.41 -16.45
CA SER A 601 24.54 -26.66 -15.81
C SER A 601 25.62 -26.46 -14.73
N GLU A 602 26.37 -25.36 -14.80
CA GLU A 602 27.46 -25.02 -13.87
C GLU A 602 26.98 -24.05 -12.78
N HIS A 603 26.03 -23.17 -13.12
CA HIS A 603 25.50 -22.12 -12.23
C HIS A 603 24.36 -22.61 -11.34
N ASN A 604 23.54 -23.55 -11.81
CA ASN A 604 22.38 -24.02 -11.06
C ASN A 604 22.79 -24.61 -9.70
N ASP A 605 22.21 -24.08 -8.63
CA ASP A 605 22.43 -24.57 -7.27
C ASP A 605 21.64 -25.87 -7.03
N TRP A 606 22.34 -27.01 -6.99
CA TRP A 606 21.70 -28.31 -6.78
C TRP A 606 21.34 -28.50 -5.30
N PHE A 607 20.20 -29.13 -5.03
CA PHE A 607 19.73 -29.39 -3.68
C PHE A 607 20.41 -30.60 -3.03
N ASN A 608 20.62 -30.51 -1.73
CA ASN A 608 20.90 -31.62 -0.82
C ASN A 608 19.57 -32.17 -0.25
N SER A 609 19.64 -33.31 0.45
CA SER A 609 18.46 -33.96 1.04
C SER A 609 17.80 -33.17 2.17
N ASP A 610 18.54 -32.24 2.80
CA ASP A 610 18.06 -31.36 3.86
C ASP A 610 17.48 -30.03 3.34
N HIS A 611 17.26 -29.94 2.02
CA HIS A 611 16.80 -28.74 1.30
C HIS A 611 17.80 -27.58 1.22
N SER A 612 19.02 -27.72 1.76
CA SER A 612 20.13 -26.79 1.47
C SER A 612 20.62 -26.97 0.02
N THR A 613 21.41 -26.03 -0.48
CA THR A 613 22.04 -26.16 -1.81
C THR A 613 23.53 -26.46 -1.71
N LYS A 614 24.05 -27.27 -2.65
CA LYS A 614 25.48 -27.65 -2.74
C LYS A 614 26.38 -26.44 -3.00
N THR A 615 25.90 -25.52 -3.81
CA THR A 615 26.51 -24.22 -4.10
C THR A 615 25.53 -23.13 -3.73
N ASN A 616 26.00 -21.88 -3.65
CA ASN A 616 25.15 -20.75 -3.35
C ASN A 616 25.38 -19.61 -4.37
N TYR A 617 25.32 -19.92 -5.65
CA TYR A 617 25.47 -18.93 -6.71
C TYR A 617 24.27 -17.99 -6.82
N SER A 618 23.11 -18.42 -6.34
CA SER A 618 21.89 -17.61 -6.17
C SER A 618 22.03 -16.56 -5.07
N GLY A 619 22.99 -16.70 -4.15
CA GLY A 619 23.23 -15.73 -3.07
C GLY A 619 22.11 -15.70 -2.02
N GLY A 620 21.60 -16.87 -1.65
CA GLY A 620 20.55 -17.00 -0.63
C GLY A 620 19.14 -16.60 -1.09
N ILE A 621 18.97 -16.20 -2.35
CA ILE A 621 17.71 -15.65 -2.86
C ILE A 621 17.34 -16.32 -4.19
N GLN A 622 16.16 -16.94 -4.25
CA GLN A 622 15.62 -17.57 -5.46
C GLN A 622 14.20 -17.07 -5.71
N GLY A 623 13.91 -16.67 -6.96
CA GLY A 623 12.60 -16.11 -7.30
C GLY A 623 12.24 -14.79 -6.60
N GLY A 624 13.19 -14.15 -5.91
CA GLY A 624 12.94 -12.97 -5.07
C GLY A 624 12.68 -13.24 -3.60
N ILE A 625 12.80 -14.51 -3.18
CA ILE A 625 12.52 -14.98 -1.81
C ILE A 625 13.78 -15.61 -1.23
N SER A 626 14.04 -15.46 0.08
CA SER A 626 15.13 -16.13 0.77
C SER A 626 14.94 -17.66 0.76
N ASN A 627 16.00 -18.39 0.44
CA ASN A 627 15.97 -19.86 0.35
C ASN A 627 16.64 -20.57 1.55
N GLY A 628 17.03 -19.82 2.58
CA GLY A 628 17.64 -20.33 3.81
C GLY A 628 19.16 -20.44 3.78
N MET A 629 19.79 -20.29 2.61
CA MET A 629 21.25 -20.17 2.50
C MET A 629 21.69 -18.74 2.84
N ASP A 630 22.97 -18.56 3.17
CA ASP A 630 23.56 -17.25 3.42
C ASP A 630 23.28 -16.29 2.26
N ILE A 631 22.77 -15.09 2.58
CA ILE A 631 22.64 -14.02 1.59
C ILE A 631 23.95 -13.27 1.56
N TYR A 632 24.59 -13.18 0.40
CA TYR A 632 25.80 -12.37 0.25
C TYR A 632 25.75 -11.48 -0.99
N PHE A 633 26.34 -10.30 -0.86
CA PHE A 633 26.35 -9.30 -1.90
C PHE A 633 27.55 -8.35 -1.79
N ASN A 634 27.89 -7.71 -2.90
CA ASN A 634 28.94 -6.72 -3.01
C ASN A 634 28.36 -5.34 -3.34
N VAL A 635 28.86 -4.31 -2.67
CA VAL A 635 28.49 -2.92 -2.88
C VAL A 635 29.72 -2.14 -3.34
N ALA A 636 29.67 -1.61 -4.56
CA ALA A 636 30.77 -0.90 -5.18
C ALA A 636 30.68 0.61 -4.90
N PHE A 637 31.74 1.17 -4.30
CA PHE A 637 31.86 2.60 -3.99
C PHE A 637 32.85 3.29 -4.91
N LYS A 638 32.44 4.41 -5.51
CA LYS A 638 33.34 5.26 -6.29
C LYS A 638 34.37 5.98 -5.38
N PRO A 639 35.50 6.45 -5.94
CA PRO A 639 36.38 7.39 -5.24
C PRO A 639 35.63 8.64 -4.74
N VAL A 640 36.14 9.25 -3.66
CA VAL A 640 35.52 10.44 -3.07
C VAL A 640 35.67 11.62 -4.04
N PRO A 641 34.59 12.34 -4.37
CA PRO A 641 34.69 13.43 -5.34
C PRO A 641 35.58 14.60 -4.89
N THR A 642 35.69 14.82 -3.58
CA THR A 642 36.53 15.89 -3.04
C THR A 642 37.97 15.40 -2.86
N ILE A 643 38.85 15.90 -3.71
CA ILE A 643 40.30 15.65 -3.70
C ILE A 643 41.07 16.95 -3.44
N MET A 644 42.36 16.84 -3.09
CA MET A 644 43.23 18.01 -2.85
C MET A 644 43.76 18.63 -4.15
N LEU A 645 43.70 17.90 -5.26
CA LEU A 645 44.12 18.39 -6.57
C LEU A 645 43.11 19.43 -7.11
N PRO A 646 43.59 20.50 -7.79
CA PRO A 646 42.72 21.46 -8.45
C PRO A 646 41.90 20.79 -9.56
N GLN A 647 40.61 21.12 -9.63
CA GLN A 647 39.71 20.63 -10.65
C GLN A 647 39.01 21.79 -11.36
N GLU A 648 38.93 21.71 -12.68
CA GLU A 648 38.11 22.62 -13.47
C GLU A 648 36.62 22.34 -13.23
N SER A 649 35.84 23.40 -13.03
CA SER A 649 34.39 23.33 -12.89
C SER A 649 33.72 24.64 -13.34
N ILE A 650 32.44 24.77 -13.01
CA ILE A 650 31.65 25.97 -13.32
C ILE A 650 30.97 26.53 -12.07
N ASP A 651 30.77 27.84 -12.06
CA ASP A 651 29.91 28.52 -11.10
C ASP A 651 28.43 28.46 -11.52
N LYS A 652 27.54 28.99 -10.68
CA LYS A 652 26.10 29.06 -10.95
C LYS A 652 25.71 29.90 -12.18
N TYR A 653 26.62 30.76 -12.65
CA TYR A 653 26.43 31.61 -13.83
C TYR A 653 27.02 30.99 -15.10
N GLY A 654 27.66 29.82 -15.00
CA GLY A 654 28.30 29.12 -16.11
C GLY A 654 29.73 29.58 -16.41
N ASN A 655 30.34 30.41 -15.56
CA ASN A 655 31.74 30.80 -15.71
C ASN A 655 32.65 29.67 -15.25
N LYS A 656 33.78 29.48 -15.95
CA LYS A 656 34.80 28.50 -15.55
C LYS A 656 35.46 28.93 -14.24
N VAL A 657 35.55 28.00 -13.29
CA VAL A 657 36.21 28.18 -11.99
C VAL A 657 37.10 26.98 -11.68
N ILE A 658 38.16 27.20 -10.90
CA ILE A 658 38.98 26.13 -10.34
C ILE A 658 38.50 25.87 -8.92
N VAL A 659 38.09 24.63 -8.65
CA VAL A 659 37.66 24.18 -7.33
C VAL A 659 38.75 23.31 -6.73
N GLU A 660 39.27 23.74 -5.58
CA GLU A 660 40.24 22.99 -4.78
C GLU A 660 39.60 22.58 -3.45
N GLY A 661 39.72 21.30 -3.10
CA GLY A 661 39.26 20.81 -1.82
C GLY A 661 40.13 21.37 -0.69
N LYS A 662 39.56 22.22 0.16
CA LYS A 662 40.20 22.64 1.42
C LYS A 662 39.72 21.75 2.56
N GLY A 663 40.63 20.98 3.15
CA GLY A 663 40.38 20.27 4.41
C GLY A 663 40.71 18.78 4.40
N ARG A 664 40.22 18.07 5.42
CA ARG A 664 40.54 16.66 5.70
C ARG A 664 39.43 15.76 5.14
N HIS A 665 39.58 15.31 3.89
CA HIS A 665 38.64 14.36 3.26
C HIS A 665 39.06 12.91 3.48
N ASP A 666 38.10 11.99 3.36
CA ASP A 666 38.38 10.56 3.40
C ASP A 666 39.12 10.15 2.11
N PRO A 667 40.34 9.58 2.18
CA PRO A 667 41.02 9.06 0.99
C PRO A 667 40.34 7.81 0.42
N CYS A 668 39.53 7.12 1.25
CA CYS A 668 38.73 5.97 0.85
C CYS A 668 37.53 5.83 1.81
N VAL A 669 36.31 5.72 1.28
CA VAL A 669 35.08 5.66 2.12
C VAL A 669 34.77 4.27 2.66
N VAL A 670 35.27 3.22 2.00
CA VAL A 670 34.78 1.85 2.24
C VAL A 670 34.97 1.36 3.68
N PRO A 671 36.05 1.71 4.43
CA PRO A 671 36.15 1.29 5.83
C PRO A 671 34.98 1.83 6.67
N ARG A 672 34.56 3.07 6.44
CA ARG A 672 33.42 3.70 7.14
C ARG A 672 32.06 3.22 6.61
N ALA A 673 32.03 2.70 5.39
CA ALA A 673 30.81 2.20 4.76
C ALA A 673 30.37 0.85 5.29
N VAL A 674 31.28 0.04 5.86
CA VAL A 674 30.97 -1.28 6.45
C VAL A 674 29.74 -1.25 7.40
N PRO A 675 29.73 -0.46 8.49
CA PRO A 675 28.58 -0.41 9.40
C PRO A 675 27.31 0.16 8.73
N ILE A 676 27.45 1.01 7.70
CA ILE A 676 26.31 1.55 6.94
C ILE A 676 25.67 0.45 6.09
N VAL A 677 26.48 -0.38 5.42
CA VAL A 677 26.00 -1.49 4.59
C VAL A 677 25.29 -2.52 5.46
N GLU A 678 25.86 -2.89 6.60
CA GLU A 678 25.20 -3.79 7.55
C GLU A 678 23.87 -3.20 8.07
N ALA A 679 23.86 -1.93 8.45
CA ALA A 679 22.67 -1.26 8.97
C ALA A 679 21.55 -1.11 7.93
N MET A 680 21.89 -1.00 6.65
CA MET A 680 20.91 -0.94 5.55
C MET A 680 20.44 -2.33 5.10
N ALA A 681 21.16 -3.39 5.48
CA ALA A 681 20.81 -4.76 5.17
C ALA A 681 19.83 -5.34 6.19
N ALA A 682 19.99 -4.94 7.46
CA ALA A 682 19.04 -5.19 8.56
C ALA A 682 17.80 -4.31 8.40
#